data_AF-A0A524MP26-F1
#
_entry.id   AF-A0A524MP26-F1
#
_cell.length_a   1.000
_cell.length_b   1.000
_cell.length_c   1.000
_cell.angle_alpha   90.00
_cell.angle_beta   90.00
_cell.angle_gamma   90.00
#
_symmetry.space_group_name_H-M   'P 1'
#
loop_
_entity.id
_entity.type
_entity.pdbx_description
1 polymer ?
#
loop_
_entity_poly.entity_id
_entity_poly.type
_entity_poly.pdbx_seq_one_letter_code
_entity_poly.pdbx_strand_id
1 'polypeptide(L)'
;MKPMTSRANARVDRRIDDWKLKLIDLTRRNKLINYRETKTSSLKITSPQIDTIFSRLTNEGKPWEIWSPTIPSKPRRRTQITTSQTDSKQIDRILRNLERRSLSEYRERGIRILYLTFGMLNWKDPLSKEMLRSPIVLIPVEITSKTPRSPVKLQIPSVEEEVSLNPALKLKLHYEHQIELPPLPDFETTKVSDYLQKIAQALSIIECELEQSVDLGLFSFHKLVMYQDLNDNKKLISEHPIIRALTGEKYKPRNELIFPNEEQLDQIDPKDTFQVLDADSSQQLCIQYALNGQSFVMHGPPGTGKSQTIGNLISEFIARGKSVLFVSEKMAALEVVYNRLKAKNLDEYCLELHSQKANKREVVQELNRCLTEHLVKGRTLSPEELERLVQRRAQLKNYVESLHKTRENINLTAFQVLSNLSKLEETPSVTTAYPYFKSLDQRKLLELEDSIRRLSNTWTLVEEGENFPWLGCTEKDFTPETRSNWIHLLETTLATLNAMIQDSYAYSQALGLPTPHTIREYENLQTISNIISGTPRPPRSWFIDINLEELQKETEEHRKNWESYQTQKQWLRTRYDSRFLVSPIGLAESIERSYQYLCEWLQSGVGSEKDLYVKREQLKKYLDSLPNRLVELREDANKITEILGVKKEVNNLEWITKIYILSNLCLEKTRPPRAWLE
;
A
#
# COMPACT_ATOMS: atom_id res chain seq x y z
N MET A 1 -19.43 -35.05 -40.48
CA MET A 1 -18.05 -34.52 -40.60
C MET A 1 -17.76 -34.27 -42.08
N LYS A 2 -17.72 -33.00 -42.51
CA LYS A 2 -17.33 -32.63 -43.89
C LYS A 2 -15.80 -32.69 -44.03
N PRO A 3 -15.23 -33.01 -45.21
CA PRO A 3 -13.80 -33.17 -45.40
C PRO A 3 -13.12 -31.80 -45.34
N MET A 4 -12.66 -31.43 -44.14
CA MET A 4 -11.87 -30.22 -43.87
C MET A 4 -10.36 -30.44 -44.17
N THR A 5 -10.01 -31.46 -44.94
CA THR A 5 -8.77 -32.21 -44.76
C THR A 5 -7.67 -31.98 -45.81
N SER A 6 -7.91 -31.34 -46.96
CA SER A 6 -6.83 -31.19 -47.97
C SER A 6 -6.03 -29.88 -47.85
N ARG A 7 -6.71 -28.73 -47.76
CA ARG A 7 -6.06 -27.41 -47.77
C ARG A 7 -5.33 -27.07 -46.47
N ALA A 8 -5.90 -27.50 -45.34
CA ALA A 8 -5.33 -27.35 -44.01
C ALA A 8 -4.02 -28.16 -43.88
N ASN A 9 -4.07 -29.45 -44.26
CA ASN A 9 -2.90 -30.32 -44.27
C ASN A 9 -1.81 -29.81 -45.24
N ALA A 10 -2.19 -29.34 -46.44
CA ALA A 10 -1.22 -28.76 -47.37
C ALA A 10 -0.51 -27.50 -46.83
N ARG A 11 -1.19 -26.69 -45.99
CA ARG A 11 -0.57 -25.54 -45.33
C ARG A 11 0.44 -25.99 -44.27
N VAL A 12 0.07 -26.99 -43.47
CA VAL A 12 0.95 -27.57 -42.45
C VAL A 12 2.19 -28.18 -43.09
N ASP A 13 2.02 -28.97 -44.15
CA ASP A 13 3.12 -29.59 -44.88
C ASP A 13 4.09 -28.57 -45.46
N ARG A 14 3.57 -27.52 -46.13
CA ARG A 14 4.42 -26.43 -46.63
C ARG A 14 5.21 -25.77 -45.50
N ARG A 15 4.60 -25.60 -44.32
CA ARG A 15 5.27 -24.96 -43.19
C ARG A 15 6.35 -25.85 -42.57
N ILE A 16 6.11 -27.16 -42.52
CA ILE A 16 7.13 -28.14 -42.12
C ILE A 16 8.30 -28.11 -43.11
N ASP A 17 8.01 -28.06 -44.41
CA ASP A 17 9.05 -27.97 -45.45
C ASP A 17 9.83 -26.64 -45.36
N ASP A 18 9.17 -25.51 -45.04
CA ASP A 18 9.85 -24.24 -44.72
C ASP A 18 10.79 -24.37 -43.50
N TRP A 19 10.35 -25.01 -42.42
CA TRP A 19 11.16 -25.19 -41.20
C TRP A 19 12.35 -26.09 -41.46
N LYS A 20 12.16 -27.16 -42.22
CA LYS A 20 13.21 -28.04 -42.72
C LYS A 20 14.29 -27.25 -43.49
N LEU A 21 13.88 -26.42 -44.44
CA LEU A 21 14.82 -25.58 -45.21
C LEU A 21 15.60 -24.59 -44.32
N LYS A 22 15.02 -24.11 -43.22
CA LYS A 22 15.72 -23.24 -42.25
C LYS A 22 16.74 -23.98 -41.38
N LEU A 23 16.63 -25.30 -41.25
CA LEU A 23 17.57 -26.13 -40.49
C LEU A 23 18.77 -26.57 -41.33
N ILE A 24 18.59 -26.65 -42.64
CA ILE A 24 19.63 -27.02 -43.59
C ILE A 24 20.48 -25.80 -43.96
N ASP A 25 21.80 -25.90 -43.75
CA ASP A 25 22.78 -25.00 -44.36
C ASP A 25 23.67 -25.80 -45.32
N LEU A 26 23.34 -25.80 -46.62
CA LEU A 26 24.20 -26.37 -47.68
C LEU A 26 25.05 -25.30 -48.39
N THR A 27 25.10 -24.09 -47.82
CA THR A 27 25.88 -23.01 -48.40
C THR A 27 27.38 -23.22 -48.15
N ARG A 28 28.21 -22.43 -48.83
CA ARG A 28 29.67 -22.43 -48.65
C ARG A 28 30.14 -21.99 -47.25
N ARG A 29 29.23 -21.52 -46.39
CA ARG A 29 29.52 -21.18 -44.99
C ARG A 29 29.60 -22.43 -44.12
N ASN A 30 28.93 -23.51 -44.52
CA ASN A 30 28.98 -24.77 -43.79
C ASN A 30 30.33 -25.46 -44.05
N LYS A 31 31.10 -25.66 -42.98
CA LYS A 31 32.41 -26.34 -43.02
C LYS A 31 32.33 -27.80 -43.48
N LEU A 32 31.16 -28.43 -43.37
CA LEU A 32 30.93 -29.76 -43.89
C LEU A 32 30.79 -29.78 -45.42
N ILE A 33 30.49 -28.65 -46.05
CA ILE A 33 30.45 -28.52 -47.50
C ILE A 33 31.74 -27.87 -48.02
N ASN A 34 32.25 -26.85 -47.32
CA ASN A 34 33.42 -26.11 -47.73
C ASN A 34 34.37 -25.93 -46.54
N TYR A 35 35.16 -26.96 -46.29
CA TYR A 35 36.21 -26.97 -45.29
C TYR A 35 37.44 -26.20 -45.78
N ARG A 36 37.82 -25.18 -45.02
CA ARG A 36 39.04 -24.40 -45.25
C ARG A 36 39.93 -24.52 -44.03
N GLU A 37 41.20 -24.83 -44.27
CA GLU A 37 42.20 -24.87 -43.21
C GLU A 37 42.40 -23.46 -42.64
N THR A 38 42.36 -23.37 -41.32
CA THR A 38 42.55 -22.16 -40.55
C THR A 38 43.77 -22.31 -39.64
N LYS A 39 44.58 -21.26 -39.54
CA LYS A 39 45.79 -21.27 -38.69
C LYS A 39 45.51 -21.42 -37.18
N THR A 40 44.25 -21.33 -36.76
CA THR A 40 43.83 -21.25 -35.35
C THR A 40 42.81 -22.31 -34.92
N SER A 41 42.15 -23.02 -35.85
CA SER A 41 41.05 -23.95 -35.53
C SER A 41 41.00 -25.19 -36.42
N SER A 42 42.12 -25.56 -37.01
CA SER A 42 42.28 -26.83 -37.72
C SER A 42 43.72 -27.32 -37.62
N LEU A 43 43.91 -28.63 -37.63
CA LEU A 43 45.22 -29.25 -37.60
C LEU A 43 45.23 -30.47 -38.52
N LYS A 44 45.99 -30.39 -39.61
CA LYS A 44 46.18 -31.50 -40.55
C LYS A 44 47.23 -32.45 -40.01
N ILE A 45 46.94 -33.74 -40.04
CA ILE A 45 47.81 -34.82 -39.59
C ILE A 45 48.54 -35.40 -40.80
N THR A 46 49.87 -35.48 -40.72
CA THR A 46 50.74 -35.93 -41.83
C THR A 46 51.28 -37.34 -41.63
N SER A 47 51.39 -37.81 -40.38
CA SER A 47 51.87 -39.15 -40.06
C SER A 47 51.31 -39.59 -38.71
N PRO A 48 50.93 -40.88 -38.50
CA PRO A 48 50.99 -42.02 -39.43
C PRO A 48 49.93 -42.01 -40.55
N GLN A 49 49.89 -43.06 -41.38
CA GLN A 49 48.92 -43.19 -42.48
C GLN A 49 47.47 -43.24 -41.97
N ILE A 50 46.53 -42.87 -42.86
CA ILE A 50 45.10 -42.74 -42.58
C ILE A 50 44.49 -43.99 -41.90
N ASP A 51 44.78 -45.18 -42.42
CA ASP A 51 44.26 -46.45 -41.88
C ASP A 51 44.79 -46.74 -40.48
N THR A 52 46.07 -46.46 -40.22
CA THR A 52 46.70 -46.67 -38.91
C THR A 52 46.08 -45.75 -37.85
N ILE A 53 45.81 -44.50 -38.21
CA ILE A 53 45.16 -43.55 -37.30
C ILE A 53 43.75 -44.04 -37.00
N PHE A 54 43.00 -44.41 -38.04
CA PHE A 54 41.61 -44.87 -37.96
C PHE A 54 41.50 -46.11 -37.08
N SER A 55 42.25 -47.18 -37.39
CA SER A 55 42.14 -48.48 -36.72
C SER A 55 42.52 -48.42 -35.24
N ARG A 56 43.50 -47.58 -34.88
CA ARG A 56 43.90 -47.42 -33.47
C ARG A 56 42.81 -46.73 -32.64
N LEU A 57 42.13 -45.74 -33.22
CA LEU A 57 41.08 -45.01 -32.52
C LEU A 57 39.81 -45.86 -32.40
N THR A 58 39.37 -46.47 -33.50
CA THR A 58 38.09 -47.18 -33.60
C THR A 58 38.22 -48.63 -33.13
N ASN A 59 39.03 -49.45 -33.81
CA ASN A 59 39.11 -50.90 -33.55
C ASN A 59 39.87 -51.21 -32.25
N GLU A 60 40.95 -50.49 -31.93
CA GLU A 60 41.70 -50.70 -30.68
C GLU A 60 41.18 -49.87 -29.49
N GLY A 61 40.40 -48.82 -29.72
CA GLY A 61 39.94 -47.90 -28.67
C GLY A 61 41.08 -47.15 -27.95
N LYS A 62 42.25 -46.99 -28.58
CA LYS A 62 43.46 -46.44 -27.93
C LYS A 62 43.74 -45.00 -28.36
N PRO A 63 44.23 -44.16 -27.42
CA PRO A 63 44.56 -42.77 -27.73
C PRO A 63 45.80 -42.65 -28.63
N TRP A 64 45.84 -41.53 -29.35
CA TRP A 64 47.02 -40.96 -29.99
C TRP A 64 47.58 -39.81 -29.17
N GLU A 65 48.88 -39.55 -29.29
CA GLU A 65 49.57 -38.49 -28.57
C GLU A 65 50.19 -37.47 -29.54
N ILE A 66 49.90 -36.19 -29.31
CA ILE A 66 50.56 -35.06 -29.97
C ILE A 66 51.60 -34.49 -29.00
N TRP A 67 52.86 -34.51 -29.41
CA TRP A 67 54.00 -34.06 -28.61
C TRP A 67 54.49 -32.69 -29.08
N SER A 68 54.77 -31.81 -28.12
CA SER A 68 55.20 -30.43 -28.33
C SER A 68 56.39 -30.16 -27.37
N PRO A 69 57.65 -29.98 -27.83
CA PRO A 69 58.13 -29.96 -29.22
C PRO A 69 58.42 -31.36 -29.78
N THR A 70 58.35 -31.50 -31.11
CA THR A 70 58.91 -32.64 -31.85
C THR A 70 60.42 -32.69 -31.61
N ILE A 71 60.87 -33.49 -30.65
CA ILE A 71 62.30 -33.76 -30.44
C ILE A 71 62.78 -34.54 -31.68
N PRO A 72 63.65 -33.99 -32.55
CA PRO A 72 64.06 -34.64 -33.79
C PRO A 72 64.92 -35.90 -33.56
N SER A 73 65.47 -36.09 -32.36
CA SER A 73 66.58 -37.02 -32.08
C SER A 73 66.20 -38.33 -31.39
N LYS A 74 64.93 -38.59 -31.06
CA LYS A 74 64.50 -39.89 -30.48
C LYS A 74 63.69 -40.70 -31.49
N PRO A 75 63.80 -42.04 -31.50
CA PRO A 75 62.93 -42.88 -32.34
C PRO A 75 61.48 -42.55 -32.02
N ARG A 76 60.71 -42.24 -33.08
CA ARG A 76 59.29 -41.87 -32.98
C ARG A 76 58.54 -42.96 -32.22
N ARG A 77 57.78 -42.56 -31.20
CA ARG A 77 56.95 -43.52 -30.46
C ARG A 77 55.84 -44.01 -31.36
N ARG A 78 55.45 -45.28 -31.22
CA ARG A 78 54.33 -45.90 -31.96
C ARG A 78 52.99 -45.14 -31.79
N THR A 79 52.88 -44.29 -30.77
CA THR A 79 51.68 -43.52 -30.40
C THR A 79 51.73 -42.05 -30.81
N GLN A 80 52.77 -41.61 -31.52
CA GLN A 80 52.97 -40.20 -31.84
C GLN A 80 52.35 -39.80 -33.18
N ILE A 81 51.54 -38.75 -33.18
CA ILE A 81 51.04 -38.08 -34.38
C ILE A 81 51.96 -36.91 -34.76
N THR A 82 52.22 -36.76 -36.06
CA THR A 82 52.89 -35.59 -36.65
C THR A 82 51.87 -34.76 -37.43
N THR A 83 52.00 -33.44 -37.35
CA THR A 83 51.07 -32.49 -37.95
C THR A 83 51.75 -31.69 -39.06
N SER A 84 50.96 -31.04 -39.92
CA SER A 84 51.49 -30.12 -40.95
C SER A 84 52.19 -28.91 -40.35
N GLN A 85 51.73 -28.45 -39.17
CA GLN A 85 52.39 -27.41 -38.41
C GLN A 85 53.58 -28.00 -37.64
N THR A 86 54.71 -27.28 -37.66
CA THR A 86 55.95 -27.66 -36.97
C THR A 86 56.26 -26.77 -35.76
N ASP A 87 55.68 -25.57 -35.68
CA ASP A 87 55.80 -24.71 -34.49
C ASP A 87 54.97 -25.26 -33.32
N SER A 88 55.69 -25.79 -32.32
CA SER A 88 55.19 -26.27 -31.03
C SER A 88 54.24 -25.28 -30.35
N LYS A 89 54.58 -23.97 -30.31
CA LYS A 89 53.73 -22.95 -29.68
C LYS A 89 52.42 -22.78 -30.43
N GLN A 90 52.45 -22.90 -31.76
CA GLN A 90 51.26 -22.77 -32.58
C GLN A 90 50.37 -24.01 -32.47
N ILE A 91 50.94 -25.22 -32.43
CA ILE A 91 50.18 -26.47 -32.18
C ILE A 91 49.43 -26.37 -30.85
N ASP A 92 50.13 -26.00 -29.78
CA ASP A 92 49.51 -25.88 -28.44
C ASP A 92 48.40 -24.83 -28.41
N ARG A 93 48.53 -23.74 -29.17
CA ARG A 93 47.47 -22.71 -29.29
C ARG A 93 46.25 -23.24 -30.05
N ILE A 94 46.46 -23.97 -31.15
CA ILE A 94 45.38 -24.57 -31.93
C ILE A 94 44.63 -25.60 -31.08
N LEU A 95 45.35 -26.54 -30.45
CA LEU A 95 44.76 -27.59 -29.61
C LEU A 95 43.98 -27.01 -28.44
N ARG A 96 44.55 -26.04 -27.70
CA ARG A 96 43.83 -25.34 -26.63
C ARG A 96 42.59 -24.60 -27.11
N ASN A 97 42.63 -23.98 -28.30
CA ASN A 97 41.45 -23.30 -28.85
C ASN A 97 40.37 -24.29 -29.28
N LEU A 98 40.75 -25.42 -29.91
CA LEU A 98 39.83 -26.50 -30.28
C LEU A 98 39.18 -27.12 -29.04
N GLU A 99 39.97 -27.48 -28.04
CA GLU A 99 39.52 -28.02 -26.76
C GLU A 99 38.57 -27.04 -26.07
N ARG A 100 38.97 -25.77 -25.91
CA ARG A 100 38.15 -24.74 -25.27
C ARG A 100 36.81 -24.55 -25.98
N ARG A 101 36.79 -24.45 -27.32
CA ARG A 101 35.55 -24.27 -28.09
C ARG A 101 34.66 -25.51 -28.01
N SER A 102 35.24 -26.71 -28.13
CA SER A 102 34.51 -27.97 -28.00
C SER A 102 33.87 -28.11 -26.62
N LEU A 103 34.64 -27.88 -25.54
CA LEU A 103 34.13 -27.91 -24.17
C LEU A 103 33.08 -26.85 -23.90
N SER A 104 33.19 -25.65 -24.49
CA SER A 104 32.18 -24.60 -24.35
C SER A 104 30.86 -25.02 -24.96
N GLU A 105 30.87 -25.48 -26.22
CA GLU A 105 29.66 -25.92 -26.91
C GLU A 105 29.02 -27.13 -26.20
N TYR A 106 29.87 -28.07 -25.74
CA TYR A 106 29.42 -29.23 -25.00
C TYR A 106 28.81 -28.86 -23.66
N ARG A 107 29.40 -27.96 -22.87
CA ARG A 107 28.83 -27.52 -21.58
C ARG A 107 27.55 -26.70 -21.74
N GLU A 108 27.46 -25.91 -22.81
CA GLU A 108 26.29 -25.06 -23.04
C GLU A 108 25.10 -25.86 -23.58
N ARG A 109 25.33 -26.71 -24.59
CA ARG A 109 24.27 -27.36 -25.38
C ARG A 109 24.29 -28.89 -25.31
N GLY A 110 25.31 -29.51 -24.73
CA GLY A 110 25.50 -30.96 -24.75
C GLY A 110 25.98 -31.51 -26.09
N ILE A 111 26.43 -30.65 -27.02
CA ILE A 111 26.76 -31.05 -28.40
C ILE A 111 28.26 -31.15 -28.59
N ARG A 112 28.72 -32.31 -29.08
CA ARG A 112 30.12 -32.53 -29.47
C ARG A 112 30.34 -31.97 -30.88
N ILE A 113 31.37 -31.15 -31.02
CA ILE A 113 31.69 -30.50 -32.29
C ILE A 113 33.13 -30.75 -32.76
N LEU A 114 33.94 -31.45 -31.99
CA LEU A 114 35.32 -31.75 -32.36
C LEU A 114 35.39 -33.12 -33.05
N TYR A 115 35.80 -33.11 -34.32
CA TYR A 115 35.91 -34.33 -35.12
C TYR A 115 37.29 -34.44 -35.79
N LEU A 116 37.77 -35.66 -35.92
CA LEU A 116 38.75 -36.05 -36.92
C LEU A 116 38.01 -36.43 -38.20
N THR A 117 38.49 -35.89 -39.30
CA THR A 117 37.99 -36.20 -40.64
C THR A 117 38.92 -37.19 -41.30
N PHE A 118 38.36 -38.13 -42.05
CA PHE A 118 39.10 -39.11 -42.83
C PHE A 118 38.65 -39.02 -44.28
N GLY A 119 39.55 -38.55 -45.13
CA GLY A 119 39.28 -38.28 -46.54
C GLY A 119 38.60 -36.92 -46.75
N MET A 120 39.08 -36.21 -47.76
CA MET A 120 38.53 -34.95 -48.24
C MET A 120 38.15 -35.11 -49.72
N LEU A 121 36.94 -34.70 -50.05
CA LEU A 121 36.47 -34.61 -51.41
C LEU A 121 36.73 -33.19 -51.92
N ASN A 122 37.60 -33.05 -52.92
CA ASN A 122 37.72 -31.83 -53.71
C ASN A 122 36.78 -31.96 -54.90
N TRP A 123 35.75 -31.14 -55.00
CA TRP A 123 34.74 -31.28 -56.04
C TRP A 123 34.22 -29.93 -56.49
N LYS A 124 33.76 -29.87 -57.73
CA LYS A 124 33.22 -28.65 -58.31
C LYS A 124 31.73 -28.55 -58.08
N ASP A 125 31.30 -27.49 -57.42
CA ASP A 125 29.88 -27.21 -57.20
C ASP A 125 29.25 -26.73 -58.52
N PRO A 126 28.18 -27.38 -59.03
CA PRO A 126 27.61 -27.07 -60.34
C PRO A 126 26.96 -25.69 -60.39
N LEU A 127 26.42 -25.21 -59.27
CA LEU A 127 25.76 -23.90 -59.21
C LEU A 127 26.78 -22.76 -59.16
N SER A 128 27.85 -22.95 -58.38
CA SER A 128 28.86 -21.92 -58.19
C SER A 128 30.07 -22.02 -59.11
N LYS A 129 30.30 -23.18 -59.73
CA LYS A 129 31.48 -23.56 -60.51
C LYS A 129 32.81 -23.44 -59.75
N GLU A 130 32.77 -23.26 -58.42
CA GLU A 130 33.95 -23.20 -57.57
C GLU A 130 34.35 -24.60 -57.10
N MET A 131 35.66 -24.78 -56.88
CA MET A 131 36.19 -25.97 -56.23
C MET A 131 35.94 -25.88 -54.72
N LEU A 132 35.17 -26.82 -54.19
CA LEU A 132 34.88 -26.99 -52.77
C LEU A 132 35.68 -28.18 -52.23
N ARG A 133 36.01 -28.13 -50.94
CA ARG A 133 36.67 -29.22 -50.21
C ARG A 133 35.75 -29.66 -49.08
N SER A 134 35.28 -30.91 -49.06
CA SER A 134 34.35 -31.43 -48.05
C SER A 134 34.92 -32.65 -47.34
N PRO A 135 34.85 -32.76 -46.00
CA PRO A 135 35.23 -33.99 -45.31
C PRO A 135 34.23 -35.11 -45.62
N ILE A 136 34.69 -36.36 -45.65
CA ILE A 136 33.84 -37.49 -46.00
C ILE A 136 33.40 -38.25 -44.76
N VAL A 137 34.36 -38.84 -44.04
CA VAL A 137 34.11 -39.60 -42.81
C VAL A 137 34.49 -38.75 -41.60
N LEU A 138 33.64 -38.74 -40.58
CA LEU A 138 33.78 -37.95 -39.36
C LEU A 138 33.82 -38.88 -38.15
N ILE A 139 34.85 -38.74 -37.33
CA ILE A 139 34.99 -39.45 -36.05
C ILE A 139 35.06 -38.42 -34.93
N PRO A 140 34.15 -38.48 -33.94
CA PRO A 140 34.20 -37.58 -32.80
C PRO A 140 35.44 -37.89 -31.96
N VAL A 141 36.13 -36.85 -31.51
CA VAL A 141 37.31 -36.98 -30.65
C VAL A 141 37.30 -36.00 -29.50
N GLU A 142 37.96 -36.38 -28.42
CA GLU A 142 38.27 -35.52 -27.29
C GLU A 142 39.77 -35.25 -27.20
N ILE A 143 40.07 -34.03 -26.78
CA ILE A 143 41.41 -33.62 -26.39
C ILE A 143 41.48 -33.74 -24.87
N THR A 144 42.47 -34.49 -24.36
CA THR A 144 42.76 -34.56 -22.93
C THR A 144 44.24 -34.32 -22.66
N SER A 145 44.56 -33.70 -21.53
CA SER A 145 45.93 -33.56 -21.04
C SER A 145 45.96 -33.81 -19.53
N LYS A 146 46.98 -34.53 -19.03
CA LYS A 146 47.13 -34.78 -17.59
C LYS A 146 47.73 -33.58 -16.87
N THR A 147 48.69 -32.93 -17.52
CA THR A 147 49.35 -31.70 -17.07
C THR A 147 49.68 -30.83 -18.28
N PRO A 148 49.90 -29.52 -18.11
CA PRO A 148 50.29 -28.62 -19.22
C PRO A 148 51.60 -29.01 -19.94
N ARG A 149 52.42 -29.88 -19.32
CA ARG A 149 53.69 -30.40 -19.88
C ARG A 149 53.56 -31.83 -20.43
N SER A 150 52.43 -32.50 -20.20
CA SER A 150 52.17 -33.84 -20.73
C SER A 150 51.74 -33.75 -22.20
N PRO A 151 52.00 -34.79 -23.01
CA PRO A 151 51.50 -34.82 -24.39
C PRO A 151 49.98 -34.73 -24.41
N VAL A 152 49.47 -34.03 -25.43
CA VAL A 152 48.03 -33.93 -25.66
C VAL A 152 47.55 -35.25 -26.23
N LYS A 153 46.54 -35.84 -25.60
CA LYS A 153 45.93 -37.09 -26.04
C LYS A 153 44.69 -36.82 -26.87
N LEU A 154 44.63 -37.43 -28.04
CA LEU A 154 43.43 -37.54 -28.87
C LEU A 154 42.84 -38.94 -28.69
N GLN A 155 41.59 -39.01 -28.27
CA GLN A 155 40.89 -40.28 -28.09
C GLN A 155 39.45 -40.15 -28.55
N ILE A 156 38.83 -41.27 -28.92
CA ILE A 156 37.37 -41.30 -29.05
C ILE A 156 36.79 -41.08 -27.65
N PRO A 157 35.72 -40.27 -27.51
CA PRO A 157 35.01 -40.16 -26.25
C PRO A 157 34.67 -41.54 -25.68
N SER A 158 34.55 -41.64 -24.35
CA SER A 158 34.12 -42.91 -23.72
C SER A 158 32.66 -43.28 -24.03
N VAL A 159 31.94 -42.40 -24.73
CA VAL A 159 30.62 -42.60 -25.30
C VAL A 159 30.82 -43.06 -26.75
N GLU A 160 30.25 -44.20 -27.11
CA GLU A 160 30.23 -44.75 -28.49
C GLU A 160 29.41 -43.83 -29.43
N GLU A 161 29.92 -42.64 -29.72
CA GLU A 161 29.45 -41.92 -30.89
C GLU A 161 30.08 -42.57 -32.12
N GLU A 162 29.21 -43.15 -32.93
CA GLU A 162 29.59 -43.95 -34.09
C GLU A 162 30.27 -43.08 -35.15
N VAL A 163 31.18 -43.71 -35.89
CA VAL A 163 31.74 -43.13 -37.11
C VAL A 163 30.56 -42.67 -37.99
N SER A 164 30.61 -41.42 -38.44
CA SER A 164 29.51 -40.85 -39.22
C SER A 164 30.00 -40.43 -40.60
N LEU A 165 29.17 -40.67 -41.60
CA LEU A 165 29.36 -40.07 -42.92
C LEU A 165 28.88 -38.63 -42.85
N ASN A 166 29.60 -37.70 -43.48
CA ASN A 166 29.24 -36.30 -43.52
C ASN A 166 27.79 -36.13 -44.03
N PRO A 167 26.84 -35.74 -43.15
CA PRO A 167 25.43 -35.72 -43.51
C PRO A 167 25.11 -34.54 -44.44
N ALA A 168 25.84 -33.43 -44.34
CA ALA A 168 25.64 -32.28 -45.21
C ALA A 168 26.04 -32.62 -46.65
N LEU A 169 27.20 -33.26 -46.81
CA LEU A 169 27.69 -33.71 -48.11
C LEU A 169 26.74 -34.74 -48.72
N LYS A 170 26.29 -35.73 -47.93
CA LYS A 170 25.30 -36.72 -48.37
C LYS A 170 24.03 -36.07 -48.90
N LEU A 171 23.46 -35.12 -48.15
CA LEU A 171 22.24 -34.41 -48.57
C LEU A 171 22.48 -33.54 -49.81
N LYS A 172 23.61 -32.82 -49.88
CA LYS A 172 23.92 -31.96 -51.04
C LYS A 172 24.05 -32.79 -52.32
N LEU A 173 24.78 -33.90 -52.27
CA LEU A 173 24.93 -34.81 -53.40
C LEU A 173 23.59 -35.46 -53.81
N HIS A 174 22.76 -35.84 -52.84
CA HIS A 174 21.44 -36.39 -53.14
C HIS A 174 20.52 -35.37 -53.82
N TYR A 175 20.42 -34.14 -53.30
CA TYR A 175 19.51 -33.14 -53.86
C TYR A 175 20.00 -32.49 -55.16
N GLU A 176 21.30 -32.20 -55.27
CA GLU A 176 21.84 -31.45 -56.41
C GLU A 176 22.38 -32.36 -57.52
N HIS A 177 22.83 -33.57 -57.17
CA HIS A 177 23.46 -34.50 -58.12
C HIS A 177 22.73 -35.84 -58.26
N GLN A 178 21.69 -36.12 -57.46
CA GLN A 178 20.99 -37.41 -57.40
C GLN A 178 21.95 -38.59 -57.14
N ILE A 179 23.07 -38.33 -56.47
CA ILE A 179 24.05 -39.35 -56.10
C ILE A 179 23.80 -39.79 -54.66
N GLU A 180 23.64 -41.08 -54.48
CA GLU A 180 23.63 -41.70 -53.16
C GLU A 180 25.01 -42.23 -52.81
N LEU A 181 25.56 -41.74 -51.69
CA LEU A 181 26.82 -42.26 -51.16
C LEU A 181 26.59 -43.66 -50.56
N PRO A 182 27.52 -44.61 -50.77
CA PRO A 182 27.43 -45.93 -50.16
C PRO A 182 27.37 -45.82 -48.63
N PRO A 183 26.55 -46.64 -47.94
CA PRO A 183 26.48 -46.62 -46.49
C PRO A 183 27.84 -46.98 -45.86
N LEU A 184 28.04 -46.60 -44.60
CA LEU A 184 29.26 -46.95 -43.88
C LEU A 184 29.40 -48.48 -43.78
N PRO A 185 30.55 -49.06 -44.14
CA PRO A 185 30.81 -50.47 -43.98
C PRO A 185 31.11 -50.79 -42.52
N ASP A 186 31.17 -52.08 -42.21
CA ASP A 186 31.80 -52.53 -40.98
C ASP A 186 33.32 -52.32 -41.06
N PHE A 187 33.81 -51.37 -40.27
CA PHE A 187 35.23 -51.01 -40.22
C PHE A 187 36.09 -51.96 -39.38
N GLU A 188 35.50 -52.96 -38.71
CA GLU A 188 36.28 -54.06 -38.14
C GLU A 188 36.92 -54.91 -39.24
N THR A 189 36.26 -55.02 -40.39
CA THR A 189 36.69 -55.85 -41.53
C THR A 189 37.21 -55.05 -42.73
N THR A 190 36.80 -53.79 -42.88
CA THR A 190 37.12 -52.94 -44.03
C THR A 190 38.01 -51.77 -43.64
N LYS A 191 39.05 -51.46 -44.42
CA LYS A 191 39.88 -50.27 -44.19
C LYS A 191 39.15 -49.00 -44.64
N VAL A 192 39.43 -47.88 -43.97
CA VAL A 192 38.84 -46.59 -44.35
C VAL A 192 39.31 -46.15 -45.74
N SER A 193 40.57 -46.42 -46.10
CA SER A 193 41.10 -46.14 -47.45
C SER A 193 40.32 -46.87 -48.56
N ASP A 194 39.97 -48.14 -48.35
CA ASP A 194 39.16 -48.93 -49.30
C ASP A 194 37.75 -48.36 -49.44
N TYR A 195 37.14 -47.90 -48.34
CA TYR A 195 35.84 -47.23 -48.39
C TYR A 195 35.89 -45.90 -49.14
N LEU A 196 36.94 -45.10 -48.93
CA LEU A 196 37.13 -43.86 -49.67
C LEU A 196 37.30 -44.11 -51.19
N GLN A 197 37.93 -45.21 -51.59
CA GLN A 197 38.00 -45.61 -53.00
C GLN A 197 36.62 -46.00 -53.56
N LYS A 198 35.78 -46.71 -52.79
CA LYS A 198 34.39 -46.99 -53.18
C LYS A 198 33.57 -45.71 -53.36
N ILE A 199 33.78 -44.71 -52.49
CA ILE A 199 33.16 -43.37 -52.65
C ILE A 199 33.66 -42.69 -53.93
N ALA A 200 34.96 -42.73 -54.21
CA ALA A 200 35.50 -42.16 -55.44
C ALA A 200 34.90 -42.81 -56.70
N GLN A 201 34.65 -44.14 -56.68
CA GLN A 201 33.95 -44.85 -57.76
C GLN A 201 32.49 -44.38 -57.92
N ALA A 202 31.76 -44.19 -56.81
CA ALA A 202 30.39 -43.70 -56.85
C ALA A 202 30.27 -42.24 -57.35
N LEU A 203 31.35 -41.46 -57.23
CA LEU A 203 31.42 -40.06 -57.65
C LEU A 203 32.03 -39.86 -59.04
N SER A 204 32.25 -40.92 -59.82
CA SER A 204 32.90 -40.85 -61.15
C SER A 204 32.20 -39.95 -62.16
N ILE A 205 30.93 -39.61 -61.91
CA ILE A 205 30.09 -38.77 -62.78
C ILE A 205 30.39 -37.27 -62.56
N ILE A 206 31.01 -36.89 -61.43
CA ILE A 206 31.31 -35.51 -61.07
C ILE A 206 32.82 -35.26 -61.19
N GLU A 207 33.19 -34.06 -61.67
CA GLU A 207 34.56 -33.55 -61.59
C GLU A 207 35.00 -33.42 -60.12
N CYS A 208 35.65 -34.45 -59.61
CA CYS A 208 36.12 -34.53 -58.23
C CYS A 208 37.44 -35.29 -58.09
N GLU A 209 38.18 -34.94 -57.04
CA GLU A 209 39.42 -35.57 -56.62
C GLU A 209 39.32 -35.93 -55.13
N LEU A 210 39.69 -37.16 -54.79
CA LEU A 210 39.67 -37.64 -53.42
C LEU A 210 41.07 -37.54 -52.79
N GLU A 211 41.20 -36.71 -51.77
CA GLU A 211 42.42 -36.55 -50.99
C GLU A 211 42.35 -37.43 -49.72
N GLN A 212 43.30 -38.34 -49.55
CA GLN A 212 43.43 -39.14 -48.31
C GLN A 212 44.11 -38.36 -47.18
N SER A 213 43.50 -37.27 -46.72
CA SER A 213 43.98 -36.50 -45.58
C SER A 213 43.23 -36.82 -44.30
N VAL A 214 43.89 -36.53 -43.17
CA VAL A 214 43.26 -36.54 -41.85
C VAL A 214 43.37 -35.14 -41.26
N ASP A 215 42.23 -34.53 -40.98
CA ASP A 215 42.17 -33.18 -40.42
C ASP A 215 41.36 -33.17 -39.12
N LEU A 216 41.91 -32.55 -38.09
CA LEU A 216 41.22 -32.25 -36.83
C LEU A 216 40.56 -30.87 -36.94
N GLY A 217 39.26 -30.79 -36.66
CA GLY A 217 38.53 -29.54 -36.77
C GLY A 217 37.19 -29.53 -36.03
N LEU A 218 36.56 -28.34 -36.04
CA LEU A 218 35.23 -28.14 -35.45
C LEU A 218 34.14 -28.23 -36.53
N PHE A 219 33.25 -29.20 -36.40
CA PHE A 219 32.14 -29.49 -37.30
C PHE A 219 30.85 -29.63 -36.48
N SER A 220 29.74 -29.06 -36.97
CA SER A 220 28.46 -29.11 -36.27
C SER A 220 27.35 -29.42 -37.26
N PHE A 221 26.63 -30.51 -37.03
CA PHE A 221 25.53 -30.98 -37.90
C PHE A 221 24.29 -31.45 -37.13
N HIS A 222 24.16 -31.13 -35.84
CA HIS A 222 22.98 -31.47 -35.03
C HIS A 222 21.65 -30.99 -35.67
N LYS A 223 21.66 -29.86 -36.40
CA LYS A 223 20.49 -29.38 -37.15
C LYS A 223 20.06 -30.33 -38.29
N LEU A 224 21.00 -31.08 -38.87
CA LEU A 224 20.68 -32.06 -39.91
C LEU A 224 20.00 -33.30 -39.34
N VAL A 225 20.30 -33.66 -38.10
CA VAL A 225 19.57 -34.71 -37.38
C VAL A 225 18.12 -34.26 -37.16
N MET A 226 17.90 -33.00 -36.75
CA MET A 226 16.53 -32.44 -36.64
C MET A 226 15.80 -32.41 -37.99
N TYR A 227 16.53 -32.13 -39.08
CA TYR A 227 15.97 -32.17 -40.43
C TYR A 227 15.49 -33.59 -40.80
N GLN A 228 16.32 -34.61 -40.53
CA GLN A 228 15.97 -36.01 -40.76
C GLN A 228 14.76 -36.41 -39.90
N ASP A 229 14.75 -36.04 -38.63
CA ASP A 229 13.62 -36.30 -37.72
C ASP A 229 12.31 -35.69 -38.22
N LEU A 230 12.33 -34.43 -38.69
CA LEU A 230 11.18 -33.79 -39.33
C LEU A 230 10.74 -34.49 -40.62
N ASN A 231 11.66 -35.20 -41.30
CA ASN A 231 11.36 -35.94 -42.50
C ASN A 231 10.71 -37.29 -42.18
N ASP A 232 11.32 -38.03 -41.28
CA ASP A 232 10.91 -39.38 -40.89
C ASP A 232 9.57 -39.34 -40.14
N ASN A 233 9.35 -38.31 -39.33
CA ASN A 233 8.14 -38.15 -38.50
C ASN A 233 7.11 -37.16 -39.08
N LYS A 234 7.20 -36.81 -40.38
CA LYS A 234 6.32 -35.78 -41.01
C LYS A 234 4.83 -36.00 -40.72
N LYS A 235 4.36 -37.24 -40.82
CA LYS A 235 2.94 -37.59 -40.59
C LYS A 235 2.51 -37.26 -39.15
N LEU A 236 3.25 -37.75 -38.16
CA LEU A 236 2.93 -37.53 -36.74
C LEU A 236 2.94 -36.05 -36.38
N ILE A 237 3.91 -35.29 -36.91
CA ILE A 237 4.03 -33.86 -36.68
C ILE A 237 2.86 -33.08 -37.29
N SER A 238 2.43 -33.46 -38.49
CA SER A 238 1.31 -32.83 -39.19
C SER A 238 -0.05 -33.04 -38.48
N GLU A 239 -0.19 -34.13 -37.72
CA GLU A 239 -1.39 -34.45 -36.96
C GLU A 239 -1.43 -33.75 -35.59
N HIS A 240 -0.30 -33.24 -35.10
CA HIS A 240 -0.21 -32.68 -33.74
C HIS A 240 -0.93 -31.32 -33.60
N PRO A 241 -1.90 -31.16 -32.67
CA PRO A 241 -2.74 -29.96 -32.57
C PRO A 241 -1.98 -28.65 -32.36
N ILE A 242 -0.92 -28.66 -31.54
CA ILE A 242 -0.09 -27.47 -31.28
C ILE A 242 0.71 -27.07 -32.51
N ILE A 243 1.24 -28.04 -33.26
CA ILE A 243 2.04 -27.77 -34.45
C ILE A 243 1.15 -27.16 -35.52
N ARG A 244 -0.05 -27.71 -35.71
CA ARG A 244 -1.08 -27.14 -36.58
C ARG A 244 -1.42 -25.70 -36.19
N ALA A 245 -1.57 -25.41 -34.90
CA ALA A 245 -1.80 -24.06 -34.40
C ALA A 245 -0.65 -23.09 -34.74
N LEU A 246 0.61 -23.52 -34.61
CA LEU A 246 1.78 -22.74 -35.01
C LEU A 246 1.82 -22.41 -36.51
N THR A 247 1.11 -23.19 -37.35
CA THR A 247 0.96 -22.88 -38.78
C THR A 247 -0.11 -21.83 -39.07
N GLY A 248 -0.87 -21.41 -38.04
CA GLY A 248 -1.94 -20.41 -38.10
C GLY A 248 -3.36 -20.99 -38.12
N GLU A 249 -3.54 -22.28 -37.82
CA GLU A 249 -4.86 -22.83 -37.51
C GLU A 249 -5.32 -22.35 -36.13
N LYS A 250 -6.64 -22.16 -35.95
CA LYS A 250 -7.17 -21.81 -34.62
C LYS A 250 -7.02 -23.02 -33.69
N TYR A 251 -6.18 -22.89 -32.68
CA TYR A 251 -6.10 -23.87 -31.61
C TYR A 251 -7.40 -23.86 -30.81
N LYS A 252 -8.07 -25.01 -30.75
CA LYS A 252 -9.11 -25.24 -29.75
C LYS A 252 -8.51 -26.16 -28.69
N PRO A 253 -8.35 -25.71 -27.44
CA PRO A 253 -7.93 -26.61 -26.38
C PRO A 253 -8.90 -27.79 -26.30
N ARG A 254 -8.37 -28.97 -26.00
CA ARG A 254 -9.11 -30.24 -26.08
C ARG A 254 -10.36 -30.25 -25.20
N ASN A 255 -10.35 -29.45 -24.13
CA ASN A 255 -11.47 -29.25 -23.23
C ASN A 255 -11.70 -27.74 -22.99
N GLU A 256 -12.97 -27.31 -22.98
CA GLU A 256 -13.43 -26.03 -22.41
C GLU A 256 -13.39 -26.11 -20.87
N LEU A 257 -12.20 -26.33 -20.30
CA LEU A 257 -12.06 -26.46 -18.85
C LEU A 257 -12.19 -25.09 -18.21
N ILE A 258 -13.00 -25.06 -17.15
CA ILE A 258 -13.08 -23.93 -16.22
C ILE A 258 -11.73 -23.84 -15.52
N PHE A 259 -11.10 -22.69 -15.66
CA PHE A 259 -9.79 -22.41 -15.11
C PHE A 259 -9.94 -22.03 -13.64
N PRO A 260 -9.15 -22.62 -12.72
CA PRO A 260 -9.14 -22.14 -11.36
C PRO A 260 -8.60 -20.71 -11.34
N ASN A 261 -9.34 -19.77 -10.75
CA ASN A 261 -8.79 -18.48 -10.36
C ASN A 261 -7.90 -18.65 -9.11
N GLU A 262 -7.06 -17.66 -8.79
CA GLU A 262 -6.21 -17.72 -7.59
C GLU A 262 -7.02 -18.01 -6.32
N GLU A 263 -8.22 -17.44 -6.22
CA GLU A 263 -9.15 -17.62 -5.10
C GLU A 263 -9.68 -19.07 -4.96
N GLN A 264 -9.62 -19.86 -6.03
CA GLN A 264 -10.11 -21.24 -6.05
C GLN A 264 -9.00 -22.24 -5.69
N LEU A 265 -7.73 -21.81 -5.66
CA LEU A 265 -6.61 -22.68 -5.27
C LEU A 265 -6.76 -23.23 -3.84
N ASP A 266 -7.43 -22.49 -2.97
CA ASP A 266 -7.73 -22.88 -1.59
C ASP A 266 -8.86 -23.89 -1.43
N GLN A 267 -9.48 -24.31 -2.53
CA GLN A 267 -10.50 -25.36 -2.55
C GLN A 267 -9.91 -26.74 -2.84
N ILE A 268 -8.66 -26.81 -3.29
CA ILE A 268 -7.97 -28.07 -3.59
C ILE A 268 -7.69 -28.80 -2.28
N ASP A 269 -8.05 -30.08 -2.18
CA ASP A 269 -7.74 -30.88 -1.00
C ASP A 269 -6.21 -31.05 -0.91
N PRO A 270 -5.57 -30.69 0.23
CA PRO A 270 -4.16 -30.97 0.48
C PRO A 270 -3.77 -32.44 0.22
N LYS A 271 -4.71 -33.39 0.36
CA LYS A 271 -4.51 -34.82 0.07
C LYS A 271 -4.22 -35.10 -1.40
N ASP A 272 -4.70 -34.25 -2.31
CA ASP A 272 -4.54 -34.39 -3.76
C ASP A 272 -3.32 -33.62 -4.31
N THR A 273 -2.49 -33.09 -3.42
CA THR A 273 -1.32 -32.27 -3.75
C THR A 273 -0.03 -33.06 -3.50
N PHE A 274 0.78 -33.29 -4.54
CA PHE A 274 2.00 -34.10 -4.46
C PHE A 274 3.28 -33.29 -4.71
N GLN A 275 3.26 -32.03 -4.32
CA GLN A 275 4.35 -31.08 -4.55
C GLN A 275 5.45 -31.26 -3.51
N VAL A 276 6.70 -31.17 -3.93
CA VAL A 276 7.88 -31.40 -3.07
C VAL A 276 8.66 -30.13 -2.75
N LEU A 277 8.29 -29.02 -3.38
CA LEU A 277 8.86 -27.69 -3.18
C LEU A 277 7.73 -26.69 -2.92
N ASP A 278 8.05 -25.57 -2.29
CA ASP A 278 7.08 -24.49 -2.07
C ASP A 278 6.56 -23.93 -3.41
N ALA A 279 5.36 -23.37 -3.43
CA ALA A 279 4.84 -22.69 -4.60
C ALA A 279 3.88 -21.57 -4.19
N ASP A 280 4.08 -20.38 -4.75
CA ASP A 280 3.16 -19.24 -4.62
C ASP A 280 1.90 -19.44 -5.47
N SER A 281 0.91 -18.54 -5.35
CA SER A 281 -0.37 -18.64 -6.06
C SER A 281 -0.20 -18.73 -7.59
N SER A 282 0.73 -17.96 -8.17
CA SER A 282 0.99 -17.95 -9.61
C SER A 282 1.61 -19.27 -10.10
N GLN A 283 2.50 -19.86 -9.30
CA GLN A 283 3.10 -21.16 -9.58
C GLN A 283 2.07 -22.29 -9.41
N GLN A 284 1.21 -22.20 -8.40
CA GLN A 284 0.09 -23.13 -8.20
C GLN A 284 -0.87 -23.13 -9.39
N LEU A 285 -1.24 -21.95 -9.91
CA LEU A 285 -2.06 -21.85 -11.11
C LEU A 285 -1.45 -22.60 -12.30
N CYS A 286 -0.15 -22.43 -12.53
CA CYS A 286 0.55 -23.13 -13.60
C CYS A 286 0.50 -24.66 -13.40
N ILE A 287 0.67 -25.13 -12.15
CA ILE A 287 0.58 -26.55 -11.82
C ILE A 287 -0.82 -27.08 -12.13
N GLN A 288 -1.87 -26.37 -11.70
CA GLN A 288 -3.25 -26.77 -11.95
C GLN A 288 -3.61 -26.76 -13.44
N TYR A 289 -3.12 -25.80 -14.22
CA TYR A 289 -3.29 -25.83 -15.68
C TYR A 289 -2.68 -27.07 -16.32
N ALA A 290 -1.49 -27.47 -15.91
CA ALA A 290 -0.85 -28.66 -16.44
C ALA A 290 -1.60 -29.94 -16.03
N LEU A 291 -2.04 -30.02 -14.77
CA LEU A 291 -2.81 -31.16 -14.25
C LEU A 291 -4.13 -31.35 -14.98
N ASN A 292 -4.77 -30.24 -15.34
CA ASN A 292 -5.97 -30.18 -16.17
C ASN A 292 -5.70 -30.48 -17.67
N GLY A 293 -4.48 -30.87 -18.03
CA GLY A 293 -4.12 -31.29 -19.39
C GLY A 293 -3.93 -30.15 -20.39
N GLN A 294 -3.76 -28.91 -19.92
CA GLN A 294 -3.56 -27.77 -20.79
C GLN A 294 -2.09 -27.64 -21.22
N SER A 295 -1.90 -27.13 -22.44
CA SER A 295 -0.60 -26.70 -22.93
C SER A 295 -0.52 -25.19 -22.85
N PHE A 296 0.46 -24.65 -22.13
CA PHE A 296 0.60 -23.22 -21.90
C PHE A 296 2.07 -22.80 -21.89
N VAL A 297 2.29 -21.49 -22.03
CA VAL A 297 3.61 -20.87 -21.91
C VAL A 297 3.71 -20.22 -20.54
N MET A 298 4.68 -20.66 -19.74
CA MET A 298 4.96 -20.06 -18.43
C MET A 298 5.94 -18.89 -18.62
N HIS A 299 5.49 -17.67 -18.32
CA HIS A 299 6.34 -16.48 -18.34
C HIS A 299 6.72 -16.07 -16.91
N GLY A 300 7.98 -15.72 -16.70
CA GLY A 300 8.44 -15.21 -15.41
C GLY A 300 9.82 -14.55 -15.52
N PRO A 301 10.08 -13.42 -14.86
CA PRO A 301 11.42 -12.82 -14.75
C PRO A 301 12.48 -13.80 -14.20
N PRO A 302 13.79 -13.51 -14.36
CA PRO A 302 14.85 -14.28 -13.71
C PRO A 302 14.63 -14.34 -12.18
N GLY A 303 14.84 -15.49 -11.56
CA GLY A 303 14.69 -15.67 -10.10
C GLY A 303 13.27 -15.98 -9.59
N THR A 304 12.24 -15.94 -10.44
CA THR A 304 10.81 -16.19 -10.06
C THR A 304 10.43 -17.66 -9.86
N GLY A 305 11.39 -18.55 -9.58
CA GLY A 305 11.08 -19.93 -9.25
C GLY A 305 10.59 -20.84 -10.39
N LYS A 306 10.72 -20.48 -11.68
CA LYS A 306 10.30 -21.35 -12.80
C LYS A 306 10.78 -22.81 -12.70
N SER A 307 12.06 -23.03 -12.37
CA SER A 307 12.61 -24.38 -12.18
C SER A 307 12.01 -25.12 -10.99
N GLN A 308 11.55 -24.38 -9.97
CA GLN A 308 10.83 -24.91 -8.82
C GLN A 308 9.42 -25.35 -9.22
N THR A 309 8.72 -24.55 -10.01
CA THR A 309 7.42 -24.94 -10.60
C THR A 309 7.55 -26.17 -11.49
N ILE A 310 8.61 -26.28 -12.29
CA ILE A 310 8.89 -27.48 -13.11
C ILE A 310 9.11 -28.71 -12.22
N GLY A 311 9.87 -28.59 -11.12
CA GLY A 311 10.05 -29.70 -10.16
C GLY A 311 8.72 -30.15 -9.55
N ASN A 312 7.86 -29.21 -9.18
CA ASN A 312 6.52 -29.53 -8.68
C ASN A 312 5.64 -30.18 -9.75
N LEU A 313 5.67 -29.71 -11.00
CA LEU A 313 4.97 -30.36 -12.12
C LEU A 313 5.42 -31.81 -12.31
N ILE A 314 6.73 -32.06 -12.29
CA ILE A 314 7.30 -33.41 -12.44
C ILE A 314 6.83 -34.32 -11.29
N SER A 315 6.97 -33.88 -10.04
CA SER A 315 6.52 -34.67 -8.88
C SER A 315 5.02 -34.96 -8.91
N GLU A 316 4.20 -33.97 -9.26
CA GLU A 316 2.75 -34.11 -9.40
C GLU A 316 2.38 -35.15 -10.49
N PHE A 317 3.05 -35.14 -11.64
CA PHE A 317 2.77 -36.10 -12.69
C PHE A 317 3.28 -37.52 -12.36
N ILE A 318 4.45 -37.64 -11.74
CA ILE A 318 4.99 -38.92 -11.28
C ILE A 318 4.04 -39.55 -10.26
N ALA A 319 3.57 -38.79 -9.27
CA ALA A 319 2.63 -39.27 -8.25
C ALA A 319 1.30 -39.76 -8.85
N ARG A 320 0.90 -39.20 -10.01
CA ARG A 320 -0.29 -39.62 -10.78
C ARG A 320 0.01 -40.69 -11.84
N GLY A 321 1.19 -41.33 -11.77
CA GLY A 321 1.57 -42.44 -12.66
C GLY A 321 1.84 -42.04 -14.11
N LYS A 322 2.14 -40.76 -14.37
CA LYS A 322 2.47 -40.28 -15.73
C LYS A 322 3.98 -40.22 -15.95
N SER A 323 4.41 -40.49 -17.17
CA SER A 323 5.77 -40.23 -17.63
C SER A 323 5.94 -38.77 -18.03
N VAL A 324 7.07 -38.16 -17.66
CA VAL A 324 7.39 -36.76 -18.01
C VAL A 324 8.71 -36.71 -18.77
N LEU A 325 8.69 -36.13 -19.97
CA LEU A 325 9.90 -35.80 -20.73
C LEU A 325 10.22 -34.32 -20.55
N PHE A 326 11.28 -34.01 -19.81
CA PHE A 326 11.78 -32.65 -19.63
C PHE A 326 12.91 -32.34 -20.61
N VAL A 327 12.72 -31.32 -21.46
CA VAL A 327 13.66 -30.94 -22.50
C VAL A 327 14.08 -29.47 -22.32
N SER A 328 15.36 -29.19 -22.51
CA SER A 328 15.94 -27.85 -22.46
C SER A 328 17.09 -27.73 -23.46
N GLU A 329 17.26 -26.54 -24.06
CA GLU A 329 18.43 -26.24 -24.90
C GLU A 329 19.72 -26.15 -24.08
N LYS A 330 19.63 -25.75 -22.80
CA LYS A 330 20.78 -25.56 -21.92
C LYS A 330 20.89 -26.67 -20.88
N MET A 331 22.08 -27.27 -20.78
CA MET A 331 22.37 -28.30 -19.77
C MET A 331 22.15 -27.81 -18.34
N ALA A 332 22.59 -26.59 -18.02
CA ALA A 332 22.45 -26.01 -16.68
C ALA A 332 20.99 -25.99 -16.18
N ALA A 333 20.01 -25.83 -17.07
CA ALA A 333 18.60 -25.86 -16.67
C ALA A 333 18.12 -27.28 -16.32
N LEU A 334 18.65 -28.30 -17.02
CA LEU A 334 18.40 -29.72 -16.70
C LEU A 334 19.00 -30.08 -15.34
N GLU A 335 20.27 -29.72 -15.12
CA GLU A 335 20.99 -29.97 -13.87
C GLU A 335 20.30 -29.30 -12.66
N VAL A 336 19.83 -28.05 -12.81
CA VAL A 336 19.13 -27.34 -11.72
C VAL A 336 17.84 -28.05 -11.30
N VAL A 337 17.06 -28.53 -12.27
CA VAL A 337 15.81 -29.26 -11.97
C VAL A 337 16.12 -30.64 -11.38
N TYR A 338 17.07 -31.37 -11.96
CA TYR A 338 17.50 -32.68 -11.44
C TYR A 338 18.00 -32.57 -10.00
N ASN A 339 18.89 -31.61 -9.71
CA ASN A 339 19.42 -31.41 -8.35
C ASN A 339 18.31 -31.08 -7.32
N ARG A 340 17.24 -30.40 -7.73
CA ARG A 340 16.08 -30.14 -6.86
C ARG A 340 15.27 -31.40 -6.59
N LEU A 341 15.05 -32.23 -7.60
CA LEU A 341 14.37 -33.53 -7.45
C LEU A 341 15.21 -34.47 -6.58
N LYS A 342 16.52 -34.52 -6.81
CA LYS A 342 17.50 -35.28 -6.01
C LYS A 342 17.51 -34.84 -4.56
N ALA A 343 17.48 -33.55 -4.29
CA ALA A 343 17.39 -33.02 -2.91
C ALA A 343 16.10 -33.44 -2.18
N LYS A 344 15.11 -33.97 -2.90
CA LYS A 344 13.85 -34.52 -2.39
C LYS A 344 13.77 -36.05 -2.56
N ASN A 345 14.89 -36.71 -2.85
CA ASN A 345 15.01 -38.16 -3.10
C ASN A 345 14.10 -38.66 -4.24
N LEU A 346 13.90 -37.84 -5.27
CA LEU A 346 13.16 -38.20 -6.48
C LEU A 346 14.07 -38.53 -7.67
N ASP A 347 15.39 -38.56 -7.47
CA ASP A 347 16.35 -38.91 -8.52
C ASP A 347 16.26 -40.38 -8.97
N GLU A 348 15.74 -41.26 -8.12
CA GLU A 348 15.45 -42.67 -8.46
C GLU A 348 14.36 -42.81 -9.55
N TYR A 349 13.52 -41.79 -9.72
CA TYR A 349 12.50 -41.74 -10.78
C TYR A 349 12.98 -41.01 -12.04
N CYS A 350 14.22 -40.54 -12.06
CA CYS A 350 14.76 -39.71 -13.13
C CYS A 350 15.75 -40.50 -13.98
N LEU A 351 15.49 -40.57 -15.29
CA LEU A 351 16.47 -41.05 -16.27
C LEU A 351 17.11 -39.84 -16.97
N GLU A 352 18.35 -39.53 -16.63
CA GLU A 352 19.12 -38.47 -17.30
C GLU A 352 19.69 -38.95 -18.65
N LEU A 353 19.25 -38.34 -19.74
CA LEU A 353 19.75 -38.66 -21.09
C LEU A 353 20.85 -37.71 -21.59
N HIS A 354 21.34 -36.77 -20.76
CA HIS A 354 22.16 -35.63 -21.19
C HIS A 354 23.54 -35.52 -20.49
N SER A 355 23.91 -36.49 -19.64
CA SER A 355 25.11 -36.37 -18.82
C SER A 355 26.40 -36.71 -19.60
N GLN A 356 27.56 -36.25 -19.08
CA GLN A 356 28.96 -36.61 -19.45
C GLN A 356 29.26 -38.12 -19.50
N LYS A 357 28.23 -38.92 -19.28
CA LYS A 357 28.17 -40.24 -18.71
C LYS A 357 27.01 -41.04 -19.29
N ALA A 358 26.21 -40.51 -20.22
CA ALA A 358 25.23 -41.31 -20.96
C ALA A 358 25.92 -42.24 -21.97
N ASN A 359 26.79 -43.11 -21.46
CA ASN A 359 27.23 -44.30 -22.14
C ASN A 359 25.95 -45.13 -22.38
N LYS A 360 25.76 -45.74 -23.55
CA LYS A 360 24.71 -46.75 -23.72
C LYS A 360 24.74 -47.75 -22.55
N ARG A 361 25.95 -48.06 -22.05
CA ARG A 361 26.17 -48.84 -20.83
C ARG A 361 25.63 -48.23 -19.55
N GLU A 362 25.81 -46.93 -19.30
CA GLU A 362 25.33 -46.28 -18.09
C GLU A 362 23.81 -46.12 -18.15
N VAL A 363 23.24 -45.80 -19.32
CA VAL A 363 21.77 -45.83 -19.52
C VAL A 363 21.23 -47.24 -19.31
N VAL A 364 21.89 -48.26 -19.84
CA VAL A 364 21.52 -49.67 -19.62
C VAL A 364 21.68 -50.07 -18.16
N GLN A 365 22.74 -49.61 -17.47
CA GLN A 365 22.95 -49.84 -16.05
C GLN A 365 21.87 -49.16 -15.22
N GLU A 366 21.49 -47.94 -15.58
CA GLU A 366 20.43 -47.17 -14.94
C GLU A 366 19.08 -47.82 -15.16
N LEU A 367 18.76 -48.26 -16.39
CA LEU A 367 17.57 -49.05 -16.68
C LEU A 367 17.57 -50.37 -15.90
N ASN A 368 18.71 -51.07 -15.84
CA ASN A 368 18.84 -52.30 -15.06
C ASN A 368 18.66 -52.03 -13.57
N ARG A 369 19.21 -50.92 -13.05
CA ARG A 369 19.01 -50.45 -11.69
C ARG A 369 17.53 -50.22 -11.41
N CYS A 370 16.85 -49.41 -12.22
CA CYS A 370 15.42 -49.17 -12.10
C CYS A 370 14.55 -50.44 -12.21
N LEU A 371 14.98 -51.44 -12.98
CA LEU A 371 14.27 -52.71 -13.12
C LEU A 371 14.51 -53.70 -11.97
N THR A 372 15.65 -53.60 -11.28
CA THR A 372 16.06 -54.55 -10.23
C THR A 372 15.83 -54.00 -8.82
N GLU A 373 15.98 -52.70 -8.62
CA GLU A 373 15.75 -52.04 -7.35
C GLU A 373 14.24 -51.91 -7.08
N HIS A 374 13.81 -52.46 -5.94
CA HIS A 374 12.46 -52.26 -5.44
C HIS A 374 12.49 -51.04 -4.54
N LEU A 375 11.87 -49.95 -5.01
CA LEU A 375 11.75 -48.73 -4.24
C LEU A 375 11.08 -49.03 -2.89
N VAL A 376 11.81 -48.79 -1.80
CA VAL A 376 11.26 -48.93 -0.46
C VAL A 376 10.28 -47.78 -0.25
N LYS A 377 9.00 -48.11 0.00
CA LYS A 377 8.00 -47.10 0.33
C LYS A 377 8.48 -46.30 1.53
N GLY A 378 8.79 -45.02 1.31
CA GLY A 378 9.08 -44.08 2.38
C GLY A 378 7.86 -43.92 3.30
N ARG A 379 8.06 -43.23 4.43
CA ARG A 379 6.97 -42.86 5.33
C ARG A 379 5.94 -42.03 4.56
N THR A 380 4.74 -42.55 4.41
CA THR A 380 3.57 -41.78 3.97
C THR A 380 2.98 -41.03 5.17
N LEU A 381 2.36 -39.87 4.92
CA LEU A 381 1.55 -39.22 5.94
C LEU A 381 0.40 -40.14 6.35
N SER A 382 0.16 -40.22 7.65
CA SER A 382 -1.01 -40.91 8.18
C SER A 382 -2.30 -40.17 7.81
N PRO A 383 -3.45 -40.86 7.76
CA PRO A 383 -4.75 -40.21 7.55
C PRO A 383 -5.02 -39.06 8.52
N GLU A 384 -4.60 -39.21 9.78
CA GLU A 384 -4.72 -38.19 10.83
C GLU A 384 -3.86 -36.95 10.56
N GLU A 385 -2.62 -37.13 10.10
CA GLU A 385 -1.75 -36.02 9.70
C GLU A 385 -2.32 -35.25 8.52
N LEU A 386 -2.88 -35.95 7.52
CA LEU A 386 -3.56 -35.34 6.38
C LEU A 386 -4.81 -34.56 6.82
N GLU A 387 -5.62 -35.13 7.71
CA GLU A 387 -6.79 -34.44 8.25
C GLU A 387 -6.41 -33.18 9.03
N ARG A 388 -5.32 -33.25 9.82
CA ARG A 388 -4.78 -32.08 10.52
C ARG A 388 -4.34 -30.97 9.55
N LEU A 389 -3.78 -31.32 8.38
CA LEU A 389 -3.44 -30.35 7.34
C LEU A 389 -4.68 -29.67 6.76
N VAL A 390 -5.73 -30.45 6.47
CA VAL A 390 -7.03 -29.91 6.00
C VAL A 390 -7.61 -28.94 7.03
N GLN A 391 -7.64 -29.32 8.31
CA GLN A 391 -8.15 -28.48 9.40
C GLN A 391 -7.34 -27.19 9.54
N ARG A 392 -6.00 -27.26 9.49
CA ARG A 392 -5.12 -26.08 9.56
C ARG A 392 -5.34 -25.14 8.37
N ARG A 393 -5.48 -25.68 7.15
CA ARG A 393 -5.79 -24.87 5.97
C ARG A 393 -7.12 -24.16 6.12
N ALA A 394 -8.15 -24.87 6.60
CA ALA A 394 -9.46 -24.28 6.87
C ALA A 394 -9.40 -23.18 7.94
N GLN A 395 -8.62 -23.36 9.02
CA GLN A 395 -8.42 -22.33 10.05
C GLN A 395 -7.76 -21.07 9.48
N LEU A 396 -6.69 -21.22 8.70
CA LEU A 396 -5.99 -20.10 8.06
C LEU A 396 -6.90 -19.37 7.07
N LYS A 397 -7.62 -20.11 6.23
CA LYS A 397 -8.60 -19.57 5.29
C LYS A 397 -9.69 -18.77 6.02
N ASN A 398 -10.31 -19.36 7.04
CA ASN A 398 -11.36 -18.71 7.83
C ASN A 398 -10.86 -17.43 8.52
N TYR A 399 -9.60 -17.42 8.98
CA TYR A 399 -8.98 -16.22 9.54
C TYR A 399 -8.87 -15.11 8.50
N VAL A 400 -8.34 -15.40 7.31
CA VAL A 400 -8.19 -14.42 6.22
C VAL A 400 -9.56 -13.91 5.76
N GLU A 401 -10.54 -14.79 5.59
CA GLU A 401 -11.92 -14.42 5.26
C GLU A 401 -12.54 -13.54 6.35
N SER A 402 -12.36 -13.88 7.62
CA SER A 402 -12.88 -13.10 8.75
C SER A 402 -12.26 -11.70 8.87
N LEU A 403 -10.98 -11.57 8.49
CA LEU A 403 -10.24 -10.31 8.48
C LEU A 403 -10.75 -9.36 7.40
N HIS A 404 -11.11 -9.91 6.23
CA HIS A 404 -11.60 -9.17 5.06
C HIS A 404 -13.12 -9.08 4.96
N LYS A 405 -13.86 -9.78 5.83
CA LYS A 405 -15.33 -9.67 5.89
C LYS A 405 -15.75 -8.28 6.35
N THR A 406 -16.55 -7.61 5.52
CA THR A 406 -17.18 -6.32 5.84
C THR A 406 -18.17 -6.49 6.99
N ARG A 407 -18.10 -5.59 7.98
CA ARG A 407 -19.02 -5.56 9.13
C ARG A 407 -20.14 -4.55 8.84
N GLU A 408 -21.38 -5.01 8.85
CA GLU A 408 -22.55 -4.27 8.35
C GLU A 408 -22.75 -2.88 8.97
N ASN A 409 -22.50 -2.71 10.27
CA ASN A 409 -22.76 -1.43 10.93
C ASN A 409 -21.84 -0.30 10.40
N ILE A 410 -20.53 -0.55 10.35
CA ILE A 410 -19.52 0.47 10.03
C ILE A 410 -19.09 0.40 8.56
N ASN A 411 -19.47 -0.66 7.84
CA ASN A 411 -19.04 -0.97 6.46
C ASN A 411 -17.52 -1.02 6.28
N LEU A 412 -16.80 -1.39 7.34
CA LEU A 412 -15.35 -1.59 7.31
C LEU A 412 -15.00 -3.06 7.60
N THR A 413 -13.88 -3.50 7.07
CA THR A 413 -13.28 -4.80 7.38
C THR A 413 -12.34 -4.67 8.59
N ALA A 414 -12.08 -5.77 9.30
CA ALA A 414 -11.10 -5.75 10.39
C ALA A 414 -9.71 -5.39 9.87
N PHE A 415 -9.36 -5.83 8.65
CA PHE A 415 -8.14 -5.43 7.95
C PHE A 415 -8.01 -3.90 7.83
N GLN A 416 -9.06 -3.23 7.35
CA GLN A 416 -9.07 -1.77 7.18
C GLN A 416 -8.93 -1.04 8.51
N VAL A 417 -9.64 -1.49 9.55
CA VAL A 417 -9.56 -0.90 10.89
C VAL A 417 -8.14 -1.05 11.45
N LEU A 418 -7.57 -2.24 11.40
CA LEU A 418 -6.19 -2.49 11.87
C LEU A 418 -5.16 -1.69 11.06
N SER A 419 -5.35 -1.55 9.74
CA SER A 419 -4.50 -0.71 8.89
C SER A 419 -4.62 0.78 9.21
N ASN A 420 -5.80 1.24 9.63
CA ASN A 420 -5.98 2.62 10.08
C ASN A 420 -5.35 2.82 11.46
N LEU A 421 -5.50 1.88 12.38
CA LEU A 421 -4.86 1.92 13.69
C LEU A 421 -3.34 1.90 13.60
N SER A 422 -2.75 1.12 12.69
CA SER A 422 -1.29 1.09 12.52
C SER A 422 -0.72 2.42 12.05
N LYS A 423 -1.49 3.24 11.31
CA LYS A 423 -1.08 4.61 10.94
C LYS A 423 -1.07 5.57 12.14
N LEU A 424 -1.76 5.20 13.21
CA LEU A 424 -1.95 5.99 14.42
C LEU A 424 -1.09 5.48 15.58
N GLU A 425 -0.12 4.59 15.35
CA GLU A 425 0.67 3.94 16.40
C GLU A 425 1.45 4.93 17.27
N GLU A 426 1.97 6.02 16.69
CA GLU A 426 2.68 7.08 17.40
C GLU A 426 1.75 8.10 18.08
N THR A 427 0.43 8.01 17.83
CA THR A 427 -0.52 8.96 18.43
C THR A 427 -0.89 8.53 19.84
N PRO A 428 -0.93 9.46 20.81
CA PRO A 428 -1.30 9.14 22.18
C PRO A 428 -2.74 8.63 22.24
N SER A 429 -2.92 7.43 22.83
CA SER A 429 -4.24 6.84 22.99
C SER A 429 -5.05 7.60 24.04
N VAL A 430 -6.11 8.28 23.60
CA VAL A 430 -7.09 8.90 24.50
C VAL A 430 -8.23 7.91 24.73
N THR A 431 -8.35 7.40 25.96
CA THR A 431 -9.42 6.48 26.33
C THR A 431 -10.76 7.22 26.33
N THR A 432 -11.57 7.02 25.29
CA THR A 432 -12.94 7.56 25.24
C THR A 432 -13.93 6.45 25.59
N ALA A 433 -14.74 6.68 26.63
CA ALA A 433 -15.81 5.77 27.01
C ALA A 433 -17.05 6.05 26.14
N TYR A 434 -16.98 5.79 24.83
CA TYR A 434 -18.16 5.90 23.97
C TYR A 434 -19.14 4.76 24.31
N PRO A 435 -20.33 5.02 24.89
CA PRO A 435 -21.16 3.97 25.47
C PRO A 435 -21.95 3.18 24.41
N TYR A 436 -22.00 3.66 23.17
CA TYR A 436 -22.87 3.14 22.10
C TYR A 436 -22.09 2.44 20.97
N PHE A 437 -20.98 1.75 21.27
CA PHE A 437 -20.17 1.05 20.25
C PHE A 437 -20.96 0.03 19.42
N LYS A 438 -21.91 -0.68 20.03
CA LYS A 438 -22.71 -1.72 19.33
C LYS A 438 -23.60 -1.15 18.22
N SER A 439 -24.03 0.10 18.35
CA SER A 439 -24.88 0.81 17.38
C SER A 439 -24.11 1.85 16.58
N LEU A 440 -22.77 1.84 16.64
CA LEU A 440 -21.95 2.76 15.87
C LEU A 440 -22.03 2.36 14.40
N ASP A 441 -22.60 3.26 13.59
CA ASP A 441 -22.66 3.11 12.14
C ASP A 441 -21.66 4.04 11.44
N GLN A 442 -21.50 3.87 10.12
CA GLN A 442 -20.56 4.67 9.33
C GLN A 442 -20.86 6.17 9.40
N ARG A 443 -22.15 6.55 9.43
CA ARG A 443 -22.56 7.96 9.51
C ARG A 443 -22.15 8.56 10.85
N LYS A 444 -22.44 7.87 11.95
CA LYS A 444 -22.12 8.33 13.30
C LYS A 444 -20.62 8.41 13.52
N LEU A 445 -19.85 7.50 12.94
CA LEU A 445 -18.38 7.57 12.96
C LEU A 445 -17.88 8.86 12.28
N LEU A 446 -18.41 9.21 11.10
CA LEU A 446 -18.06 10.46 10.41
C LEU A 446 -18.48 11.71 11.21
N GLU A 447 -19.66 11.68 11.83
CA GLU A 447 -20.11 12.78 12.72
C GLU A 447 -19.17 12.96 13.93
N LEU A 448 -18.67 11.86 14.51
CA LEU A 448 -17.70 11.91 15.61
C LEU A 448 -16.34 12.43 15.15
N GLU A 449 -15.85 11.97 13.99
CA GLU A 449 -14.60 12.47 13.40
C GLU A 449 -14.67 13.98 13.11
N ASP A 450 -15.79 14.47 12.56
CA ASP A 450 -15.99 15.90 12.31
C ASP A 450 -16.07 16.69 13.63
N SER A 451 -16.72 16.13 14.65
CA SER A 451 -16.78 16.76 15.98
C SER A 451 -15.40 16.88 16.62
N ILE A 452 -14.57 15.84 16.54
CA ILE A 452 -13.18 15.87 17.04
C ILE A 452 -12.34 16.87 16.23
N ARG A 453 -12.52 16.93 14.91
CA ARG A 453 -11.82 17.90 14.05
C ARG A 453 -12.20 19.35 14.36
N ARG A 454 -13.47 19.60 14.67
CA ARG A 454 -13.91 20.93 15.14
C ARG A 454 -13.29 21.26 16.49
N LEU A 455 -13.32 20.30 17.41
CA LEU A 455 -12.73 20.44 18.74
C LEU A 455 -11.23 20.74 18.66
N SER A 456 -10.48 20.08 17.77
CA SER A 456 -9.04 20.34 17.61
C SER A 456 -8.75 21.77 17.15
N ASN A 457 -9.61 22.36 16.32
CA ASN A 457 -9.46 23.75 15.87
C ASN A 457 -9.74 24.77 16.98
N THR A 458 -10.50 24.37 18.01
CA THR A 458 -10.89 25.24 19.13
C THR A 458 -10.21 24.84 20.45
N TRP A 459 -9.25 23.92 20.42
CA TRP A 459 -8.63 23.36 21.63
C TRP A 459 -7.85 24.40 22.44
N THR A 460 -7.34 25.45 21.77
CA THR A 460 -6.68 26.59 22.41
C THR A 460 -7.55 27.24 23.48
N LEU A 461 -8.88 27.24 23.34
CA LEU A 461 -9.80 27.74 24.36
C LEU A 461 -9.71 26.96 25.68
N VAL A 462 -9.50 25.65 25.58
CA VAL A 462 -9.35 24.76 26.74
C VAL A 462 -7.96 24.93 27.37
N GLU A 463 -6.93 25.18 26.56
CA GLU A 463 -5.57 25.46 27.05
C GLU A 463 -5.46 26.81 27.76
N GLU A 464 -6.10 27.86 27.23
CA GLU A 464 -6.10 29.21 27.82
C GLU A 464 -6.96 29.31 29.09
N GLY A 465 -8.00 28.47 29.19
CA GLY A 465 -8.80 28.30 30.42
C GLY A 465 -9.36 29.62 30.95
N GLU A 466 -8.97 29.97 32.19
CA GLU A 466 -9.43 31.19 32.86
C GLU A 466 -8.86 32.48 32.25
N ASN A 467 -7.77 32.39 31.48
CA ASN A 467 -7.13 33.53 30.83
C ASN A 467 -7.74 33.87 29.47
N PHE A 468 -8.68 33.04 28.97
CA PHE A 468 -9.32 33.28 27.70
C PHE A 468 -10.15 34.59 27.75
N PRO A 469 -9.88 35.60 26.90
CA PRO A 469 -10.50 36.93 27.01
C PRO A 469 -12.03 36.96 26.92
N TRP A 470 -12.63 35.92 26.32
CA TRP A 470 -14.08 35.82 26.15
C TRP A 470 -14.72 34.77 27.07
N LEU A 471 -14.02 34.35 28.13
CA LEU A 471 -14.57 33.45 29.13
C LEU A 471 -15.83 34.06 29.77
N GLY A 472 -16.95 33.33 29.73
CA GLY A 472 -18.25 33.82 30.21
C GLY A 472 -19.05 34.62 29.19
N CYS A 473 -18.59 34.73 27.94
CA CYS A 473 -19.39 35.28 26.86
C CYS A 473 -20.67 34.45 26.65
N THR A 474 -21.83 35.10 26.72
CA THR A 474 -23.15 34.45 26.60
C THR A 474 -23.75 34.56 25.20
N GLU A 475 -23.06 35.27 24.29
CA GLU A 475 -23.48 35.43 22.90
C GLU A 475 -23.32 34.12 22.14
N LYS A 476 -24.43 33.69 21.51
CA LYS A 476 -24.49 32.41 20.79
C LYS A 476 -24.32 32.57 19.28
N ASP A 477 -24.63 33.75 18.74
CA ASP A 477 -24.62 34.04 17.31
C ASP A 477 -23.72 35.23 17.00
N PHE A 478 -22.69 35.02 16.18
CA PHE A 478 -21.77 36.08 15.76
C PHE A 478 -22.17 36.62 14.39
N THR A 479 -23.03 37.65 14.39
CA THR A 479 -23.47 38.38 13.20
C THR A 479 -22.62 39.63 12.93
N PRO A 480 -22.68 40.22 11.73
CA PRO A 480 -22.03 41.51 11.46
C PRO A 480 -22.48 42.63 12.41
N GLU A 481 -23.75 42.59 12.83
CA GLU A 481 -24.34 43.54 13.78
C GLU A 481 -23.77 43.37 15.18
N THR A 482 -23.71 42.13 15.70
CA THR A 482 -23.08 41.86 17.00
C THR A 482 -21.60 42.21 16.98
N ARG A 483 -20.90 41.95 15.86
CA ARG A 483 -19.49 42.38 15.70
C ARG A 483 -19.36 43.89 15.80
N SER A 484 -20.21 44.65 15.11
CA SER A 484 -20.18 46.11 15.16
C SER A 484 -20.47 46.64 16.57
N ASN A 485 -21.41 46.01 17.28
CA ASN A 485 -21.73 46.36 18.67
C ASN A 485 -20.56 46.08 19.62
N TRP A 486 -19.91 44.92 19.50
CA TRP A 486 -18.72 44.58 20.30
C TRP A 486 -17.55 45.53 20.03
N ILE A 487 -17.29 45.85 18.76
CA ILE A 487 -16.24 46.82 18.39
C ILE A 487 -16.56 48.19 18.99
N HIS A 488 -17.79 48.69 18.81
CA HIS A 488 -18.20 49.96 19.39
C HIS A 488 -18.08 49.95 20.92
N LEU A 489 -18.53 48.90 21.60
CA LEU A 489 -18.44 48.79 23.05
C LEU A 489 -16.98 48.82 23.51
N LEU A 490 -16.10 48.02 22.90
CA LEU A 490 -14.68 47.99 23.22
C LEU A 490 -14.00 49.34 22.96
N GLU A 491 -14.26 49.97 21.82
CA GLU A 491 -13.72 51.29 21.49
C GLU A 491 -14.19 52.36 22.47
N THR A 492 -15.46 52.34 22.86
CA THR A 492 -16.02 53.28 23.84
C THR A 492 -15.41 53.04 25.22
N THR A 493 -15.29 51.77 25.63
CA THR A 493 -14.70 51.41 26.92
C THR A 493 -13.24 51.84 26.98
N LEU A 494 -12.46 51.60 25.92
CA LEU A 494 -11.07 52.06 25.81
C LEU A 494 -10.97 53.59 25.84
N ALA A 495 -11.85 54.30 25.13
CA ALA A 495 -11.89 55.76 25.15
C ALA A 495 -12.19 56.29 26.56
N THR A 496 -13.19 55.73 27.25
CA THR A 496 -13.52 56.11 28.64
C THR A 496 -12.41 55.78 29.63
N LEU A 497 -11.74 54.64 29.47
CA LEU A 497 -10.63 54.25 30.33
C LEU A 497 -9.44 55.20 30.15
N ASN A 498 -9.11 55.58 28.92
CA ASN A 498 -8.05 56.54 28.63
C ASN A 498 -8.37 57.94 29.20
N ALA A 499 -9.62 58.40 29.07
CA ALA A 499 -10.05 59.65 29.68
C ALA A 499 -9.95 59.59 31.21
N MET A 500 -10.40 58.50 31.82
CA MET A 500 -10.30 58.27 33.27
C MET A 500 -8.83 58.22 33.75
N ILE A 501 -7.92 57.61 32.98
CA ILE A 501 -6.48 57.63 33.26
C ILE A 501 -5.93 59.06 33.21
N GLN A 502 -6.29 59.85 32.19
CA GLN A 502 -5.82 61.24 32.07
C GLN A 502 -6.36 62.14 33.20
N ASP A 503 -7.66 62.04 33.50
CA ASP A 503 -8.30 62.85 34.54
C ASP A 503 -7.77 62.49 35.92
N SER A 504 -7.61 61.19 36.22
CA SER A 504 -7.02 60.74 37.48
C SER A 504 -5.56 61.13 37.62
N TYR A 505 -4.79 61.13 36.53
CA TYR A 505 -3.40 61.59 36.53
C TYR A 505 -3.33 63.08 36.88
N ALA A 506 -4.15 63.91 36.23
CA ALA A 506 -4.23 65.34 36.52
C ALA A 506 -4.67 65.61 37.98
N TYR A 507 -5.63 64.83 38.48
CA TYR A 507 -6.13 64.95 39.86
C TYR A 507 -5.12 64.48 40.91
N SER A 508 -4.47 63.33 40.70
CA SER A 508 -3.36 62.83 41.54
C SER A 508 -2.21 63.84 41.59
N GLN A 509 -1.84 64.42 40.45
CA GLN A 509 -0.76 65.40 40.37
C GLN A 509 -1.11 66.70 41.13
N ALA A 510 -2.35 67.18 41.03
CA ALA A 510 -2.82 68.35 41.76
C ALA A 510 -2.84 68.16 43.29
N LEU A 511 -3.01 66.91 43.77
CA LEU A 511 -3.02 66.55 45.19
C LEU A 511 -1.67 66.00 45.69
N GLY A 512 -0.68 65.80 44.82
CA GLY A 512 0.61 65.20 45.15
C GLY A 512 0.56 63.70 45.48
N LEU A 513 -0.49 62.99 45.01
CA LEU A 513 -0.70 61.57 45.23
C LEU A 513 -0.11 60.72 44.08
N PRO A 514 0.23 59.43 44.31
CA PRO A 514 0.63 58.52 43.25
C PRO A 514 -0.50 58.31 42.24
N THR A 515 -0.13 58.02 40.99
CA THR A 515 -1.08 57.83 39.88
C THR A 515 -1.67 56.42 39.94
N PRO A 516 -3.00 56.24 39.88
CA PRO A 516 -3.62 54.92 39.98
C PRO A 516 -3.42 54.10 38.70
N HIS A 517 -3.02 52.84 38.86
CA HIS A 517 -2.82 51.87 37.79
C HIS A 517 -3.77 50.66 37.88
N THR A 518 -4.49 50.50 38.99
CA THR A 518 -5.49 49.43 39.19
C THR A 518 -6.87 49.99 39.53
N ILE A 519 -7.96 49.31 39.15
CA ILE A 519 -9.35 49.76 39.41
C ILE A 519 -9.58 50.07 40.90
N ARG A 520 -9.01 49.26 41.79
CA ARG A 520 -9.09 49.48 43.24
C ARG A 520 -8.39 50.77 43.69
N GLU A 521 -7.28 51.13 43.05
CA GLU A 521 -6.62 52.42 43.30
C GLU A 521 -7.45 53.61 42.79
N TYR A 522 -8.16 53.45 41.67
CA TYR A 522 -9.12 54.44 41.21
C TYR A 522 -10.30 54.62 42.17
N GLU A 523 -10.87 53.52 42.67
CA GLU A 523 -11.94 53.56 43.68
C GLU A 523 -11.46 54.22 44.98
N ASN A 524 -10.23 53.93 45.40
CA ASN A 524 -9.61 54.58 46.55
C ASN A 524 -9.42 56.09 46.31
N LEU A 525 -8.93 56.48 45.13
CA LEU A 525 -8.75 57.89 44.76
C LEU A 525 -10.09 58.64 44.66
N GLN A 526 -11.13 57.98 44.14
CA GLN A 526 -12.49 58.52 44.13
C GLN A 526 -13.06 58.65 45.55
N THR A 527 -12.78 57.69 46.42
CA THR A 527 -13.20 57.75 47.84
C THR A 527 -12.49 58.90 48.57
N ILE A 528 -11.18 59.06 48.35
CA ILE A 528 -10.39 60.19 48.87
C ILE A 528 -10.94 61.51 48.31
N SER A 529 -11.23 61.57 47.01
CA SER A 529 -11.84 62.74 46.36
C SER A 529 -13.17 63.12 47.00
N ASN A 530 -14.05 62.15 47.25
CA ASN A 530 -15.34 62.35 47.92
C ASN A 530 -15.18 62.79 49.38
N ILE A 531 -14.16 62.29 50.09
CA ILE A 531 -13.84 62.73 51.45
C ILE A 531 -13.36 64.18 51.44
N ILE A 532 -12.43 64.53 50.54
CA ILE A 532 -11.88 65.89 50.41
C ILE A 532 -12.96 66.90 50.01
N SER A 533 -13.87 66.52 49.12
CA SER A 533 -14.99 67.36 48.68
C SER A 533 -16.14 67.43 49.68
N GLY A 534 -16.27 66.43 50.57
CA GLY A 534 -17.26 66.36 51.64
C GLY A 534 -16.84 67.01 52.98
N THR A 535 -15.56 67.28 53.19
CA THR A 535 -15.09 68.00 54.38
C THR A 535 -15.19 69.52 54.20
N PRO A 536 -15.79 70.28 55.14
CA PRO A 536 -15.67 71.74 55.11
C PRO A 536 -14.18 72.08 55.26
N ARG A 537 -13.65 72.86 54.31
CA ARG A 537 -12.24 73.25 54.36
C ARG A 537 -11.98 74.03 55.66
N PRO A 538 -10.91 73.74 56.41
CA PRO A 538 -10.68 74.37 57.69
C PRO A 538 -10.55 75.89 57.53
N PRO A 539 -11.23 76.69 58.37
CA PRO A 539 -11.05 78.14 58.38
C PRO A 539 -9.58 78.49 58.63
N ARG A 540 -9.05 79.53 57.98
CA ARG A 540 -7.64 79.96 58.13
C ARG A 540 -7.19 80.17 59.57
N SER A 541 -8.13 80.42 60.50
CA SER A 541 -7.86 80.60 61.93
C SER A 541 -7.38 79.34 62.65
N TRP A 542 -7.66 78.13 62.14
CA TRP A 542 -7.22 76.87 62.76
C TRP A 542 -5.71 76.61 62.67
N PHE A 543 -4.97 77.36 61.83
CA PHE A 543 -3.53 77.16 61.64
C PHE A 543 -2.65 78.18 62.37
N ILE A 544 -3.23 79.05 63.20
CA ILE A 544 -2.50 80.17 63.83
C ILE A 544 -2.40 80.02 65.35
N ASP A 545 -3.43 79.52 66.05
CA ASP A 545 -3.37 79.23 67.49
C ASP A 545 -4.36 78.09 67.81
N ILE A 546 -3.89 76.99 68.40
CA ILE A 546 -4.74 75.83 68.72
C ILE A 546 -4.78 75.60 70.23
N ASN A 547 -5.97 75.67 70.82
CA ASN A 547 -6.28 75.02 72.09
C ASN A 547 -6.99 73.68 71.82
N LEU A 548 -6.24 72.58 71.87
CA LEU A 548 -6.71 71.23 71.50
C LEU A 548 -7.83 70.71 72.42
N GLU A 549 -7.94 71.19 73.66
CA GLU A 549 -8.93 70.73 74.62
C GLU A 549 -10.35 71.21 74.28
N GLU A 550 -10.49 72.41 73.72
CA GLU A 550 -11.80 72.99 73.37
C GLU A 550 -12.38 72.32 72.12
N LEU A 551 -11.52 72.04 71.14
CA LEU A 551 -11.85 71.25 69.95
C LEU A 551 -12.24 69.81 70.29
N GLN A 552 -11.53 69.15 71.21
CA GLN A 552 -11.95 67.82 71.68
C GLN A 552 -13.32 67.87 72.35
N LYS A 553 -13.60 68.91 73.17
CA LYS A 553 -14.91 69.10 73.79
C LYS A 553 -16.04 69.24 72.78
N GLU A 554 -15.88 70.09 71.76
CA GLU A 554 -16.89 70.24 70.70
C GLU A 554 -17.10 68.93 69.93
N THR A 555 -16.01 68.18 69.69
CA THR A 555 -16.09 66.90 68.99
C THR A 555 -16.83 65.85 69.82
N GLU A 556 -16.59 65.79 71.13
CA GLU A 556 -17.30 64.90 72.06
C GLU A 556 -18.78 65.29 72.20
N GLU A 557 -19.10 66.59 72.14
CA GLU A 557 -20.46 67.11 72.17
C GLU A 557 -21.23 66.76 70.89
N HIS A 558 -20.60 66.89 69.73
CA HIS A 558 -21.17 66.43 68.46
C HIS A 558 -21.34 64.90 68.42
N ARG A 559 -20.42 64.14 69.03
CA ARG A 559 -20.55 62.68 69.15
C ARG A 559 -21.75 62.30 70.04
N LYS A 560 -21.94 62.98 71.17
CA LYS A 560 -23.12 62.79 72.03
C LYS A 560 -24.42 63.15 71.32
N ASN A 561 -24.43 64.23 70.53
CA ASN A 561 -25.59 64.61 69.72
C ASN A 561 -25.92 63.54 68.66
N TRP A 562 -24.90 62.91 68.08
CA TRP A 562 -25.08 61.81 67.14
C TRP A 562 -25.62 60.53 67.79
N GLU A 563 -25.08 60.15 68.96
CA GLU A 563 -25.59 59.01 69.74
C GLU A 563 -27.05 59.25 70.20
N SER A 564 -27.39 60.48 70.59
CA SER A 564 -28.76 60.88 70.91
C SER A 564 -29.70 60.78 69.71
N TYR A 565 -29.25 61.23 68.53
CA TYR A 565 -30.00 61.10 67.27
C TYR A 565 -30.30 59.63 66.91
N GLN A 566 -29.31 58.74 67.02
CA GLN A 566 -29.50 57.32 66.74
C GLN A 566 -30.48 56.66 67.72
N THR A 567 -30.38 57.01 69.01
CA THR A 567 -31.28 56.50 70.06
C THR A 567 -32.73 56.95 69.83
N GLN A 568 -32.94 58.22 69.47
CA GLN A 568 -34.27 58.73 69.13
C GLN A 568 -34.83 58.11 67.84
N LYS A 569 -33.98 57.91 66.83
CA LYS A 569 -34.36 57.24 65.58
C LYS A 569 -34.78 55.79 65.80
N GLN A 570 -34.10 55.09 66.69
CA GLN A 570 -34.42 53.71 67.04
C GLN A 570 -35.72 53.63 67.86
N TRP A 571 -35.93 54.54 68.81
CA TRP A 571 -37.20 54.69 69.54
C TRP A 571 -38.40 54.95 68.61
N LEU A 572 -38.23 55.79 67.60
CA LEU A 572 -39.27 56.05 66.59
C LEU A 572 -39.60 54.81 65.75
N ARG A 573 -38.61 54.01 65.36
CA ARG A 573 -38.81 52.78 64.57
C ARG A 573 -39.53 51.66 65.32
N THR A 574 -39.43 51.60 66.65
CA THR A 574 -40.11 50.58 67.45
C THR A 574 -41.61 50.85 67.59
N ARG A 575 -42.03 52.11 67.49
CA ARG A 575 -43.41 52.55 67.76
C ARG A 575 -44.20 52.91 66.49
N TYR A 576 -43.50 53.18 65.38
CA TYR A 576 -44.07 53.59 64.09
C TYR A 576 -43.50 52.75 62.94
N ASP A 577 -44.32 52.42 61.93
CA ASP A 577 -43.88 51.70 60.71
C ASP A 577 -42.85 52.54 59.93
N SER A 578 -41.88 51.92 59.27
CA SER A 578 -40.82 52.61 58.53
C SER A 578 -41.36 53.50 57.40
N ARG A 579 -42.54 53.18 56.86
CA ARG A 579 -43.26 53.99 55.86
C ARG A 579 -43.89 55.26 56.44
N PHE A 580 -44.19 55.26 57.73
CA PHE A 580 -44.77 56.41 58.46
C PHE A 580 -43.73 57.53 58.73
N LEU A 581 -42.44 57.22 58.61
CA LEU A 581 -41.32 58.16 58.77
C LEU A 581 -40.92 58.87 57.46
N VAL A 582 -41.47 58.44 56.33
CA VAL A 582 -41.18 58.99 54.99
C VAL A 582 -42.51 59.39 54.35
N SER A 583 -43.15 60.45 54.86
CA SER A 583 -44.34 61.00 54.19
C SER A 583 -43.92 61.89 53.02
N PRO A 584 -44.56 61.79 51.85
CA PRO A 584 -44.53 62.84 50.84
C PRO A 584 -45.26 64.07 51.39
N ILE A 585 -44.66 65.25 51.24
CA ILE A 585 -45.28 66.54 51.57
C ILE A 585 -46.42 66.80 50.57
N GLY A 586 -47.64 67.09 51.04
CA GLY A 586 -48.75 67.59 50.20
C GLY A 586 -50.01 66.72 50.07
N LEU A 587 -50.01 65.45 50.50
CA LEU A 587 -51.19 64.57 50.37
C LEU A 587 -52.35 64.92 51.34
N ALA A 588 -52.03 65.34 52.56
CA ALA A 588 -53.03 65.75 53.55
C ALA A 588 -53.75 67.06 53.15
N GLU A 589 -53.02 68.02 52.57
CA GLU A 589 -53.58 69.27 52.05
C GLU A 589 -54.55 69.05 50.87
N SER A 590 -54.34 68.00 50.06
CA SER A 590 -55.22 67.63 48.95
C SER A 590 -56.61 67.15 49.43
N ILE A 591 -56.62 66.31 50.49
CA ILE A 591 -57.87 65.81 51.09
C ILE A 591 -58.60 66.94 51.82
N GLU A 592 -57.86 67.82 52.51
CA GLU A 592 -58.44 68.97 53.19
C GLU A 592 -59.20 69.90 52.23
N ARG A 593 -58.59 70.26 51.09
CA ARG A 593 -59.26 71.06 50.05
C ARG A 593 -60.50 70.38 49.49
N SER A 594 -60.41 69.08 49.22
CA SER A 594 -61.51 68.30 48.63
C SER A 594 -62.68 68.12 49.59
N TYR A 595 -62.39 67.94 50.89
CA TYR A 595 -63.39 67.80 51.95
C TYR A 595 -64.06 69.14 52.31
N GLN A 596 -63.29 70.22 52.43
CA GLN A 596 -63.83 71.57 52.67
C GLN A 596 -64.78 71.99 51.54
N TYR A 597 -64.43 71.74 50.28
CA TYR A 597 -65.28 72.02 49.13
C TYR A 597 -66.61 71.25 49.16
N LEU A 598 -66.60 69.99 49.62
CA LEU A 598 -67.81 69.19 49.82
C LEU A 598 -68.69 69.74 50.97
N CYS A 599 -68.08 70.16 52.07
CA CYS A 599 -68.79 70.70 53.23
C CYS A 599 -69.40 72.09 52.96
N GLU A 600 -68.65 72.99 52.31
CA GLU A 600 -69.15 74.32 51.92
C GLU A 600 -70.39 74.23 51.03
N TRP A 601 -70.45 73.22 50.15
CA TRP A 601 -71.60 73.01 49.28
C TRP A 601 -72.79 72.35 50.00
N LEU A 602 -72.54 71.33 50.83
CA LEU A 602 -73.58 70.69 51.66
C LEU A 602 -74.25 71.66 52.65
N GLN A 603 -73.51 72.67 53.11
CA GLN A 603 -74.03 73.73 53.98
C GLN A 603 -74.69 74.90 53.22
N SER A 604 -74.64 74.92 51.88
CA SER A 604 -75.32 75.93 51.08
C SER A 604 -76.83 75.64 51.03
N GLY A 605 -77.54 76.04 52.10
CA GLY A 605 -78.99 75.97 52.19
C GLY A 605 -79.67 76.69 51.03
N VAL A 606 -80.51 75.97 50.30
CA VAL A 606 -81.30 76.49 49.16
C VAL A 606 -82.48 77.28 49.73
N GLY A 607 -82.39 78.62 49.68
CA GLY A 607 -83.40 79.52 50.24
C GLY A 607 -84.50 79.98 49.27
N SER A 608 -84.39 79.76 47.95
CA SER A 608 -85.46 80.15 47.01
C SER A 608 -85.41 79.42 45.65
N GLU A 609 -86.58 79.21 45.02
CA GLU A 609 -86.73 78.56 43.69
C GLU A 609 -86.04 79.34 42.54
N LYS A 610 -85.75 80.63 42.72
CA LYS A 610 -85.07 81.44 41.69
C LYS A 610 -83.55 81.21 41.63
N ASP A 611 -82.91 80.79 42.72
CA ASP A 611 -81.48 80.47 42.75
C ASP A 611 -81.14 79.15 42.03
N LEU A 612 -82.12 78.24 41.93
CA LEU A 612 -81.98 76.93 41.30
C LEU A 612 -81.76 77.02 39.79
N TYR A 613 -82.34 78.03 39.12
CA TYR A 613 -82.22 78.17 37.66
C TYR A 613 -80.85 78.75 37.26
N VAL A 614 -80.34 79.72 38.02
CA VAL A 614 -79.02 80.33 37.80
C VAL A 614 -77.88 79.35 38.12
N LYS A 615 -78.07 78.50 39.15
CA LYS A 615 -77.10 77.48 39.53
C LYS A 615 -77.19 76.19 38.71
N ARG A 616 -78.16 76.03 37.81
CA ARG A 616 -78.43 74.76 37.08
C ARG A 616 -77.24 74.25 36.25
N GLU A 617 -76.55 75.12 35.51
CA GLU A 617 -75.36 74.71 34.74
C GLU A 617 -74.17 74.35 35.63
N GLN A 618 -73.99 75.08 36.74
CA GLN A 618 -72.95 74.78 37.73
C GLN A 618 -73.25 73.46 38.45
N LEU A 619 -74.51 73.19 38.77
CA LEU A 619 -75.00 71.94 39.34
C LEU A 619 -74.79 70.76 38.40
N LYS A 620 -75.02 70.95 37.09
CA LYS A 620 -74.79 69.90 36.09
C LYS A 620 -73.29 69.59 35.95
N LYS A 621 -72.43 70.60 35.82
CA LYS A 621 -70.96 70.41 35.82
C LYS A 621 -70.44 69.77 37.12
N TYR A 622 -71.04 70.11 38.25
CA TYR A 622 -70.69 69.50 39.53
C TYR A 622 -71.13 68.04 39.61
N LEU A 623 -72.37 67.71 39.25
CA LEU A 623 -72.88 66.34 39.18
C LEU A 623 -72.10 65.47 38.19
N ASP A 624 -71.63 66.03 37.08
CA ASP A 624 -70.81 65.32 36.08
C ASP A 624 -69.37 65.07 36.58
N SER A 625 -68.83 65.91 37.47
CA SER A 625 -67.47 65.76 38.03
C SER A 625 -67.42 65.04 39.39
N LEU A 626 -68.57 64.88 40.04
CA LEU A 626 -68.73 64.24 41.35
C LEU A 626 -68.24 62.78 41.39
N PRO A 627 -68.52 61.92 40.38
CA PRO A 627 -68.04 60.54 40.39
C PRO A 627 -66.52 60.44 40.34
N ASN A 628 -65.87 61.23 39.47
CA ASN A 628 -64.41 61.23 39.34
C ASN A 628 -63.74 61.76 40.62
N ARG A 629 -64.31 62.81 41.22
CA ARG A 629 -63.78 63.34 42.50
C ARG A 629 -63.98 62.41 43.68
N LEU A 630 -65.08 61.65 43.72
CA LEU A 630 -65.27 60.60 44.74
C LEU A 630 -64.28 59.44 44.56
N VAL A 631 -63.88 59.13 43.32
CA VAL A 631 -62.81 58.17 43.05
C VAL A 631 -61.46 58.70 43.51
N GLU A 632 -61.11 59.95 43.18
CA GLU A 632 -59.88 60.60 43.65
C GLU A 632 -59.80 60.65 45.18
N LEU A 633 -60.89 61.04 45.86
CA LEU A 633 -60.98 61.04 47.32
C LEU A 633 -60.82 59.63 47.91
N ARG A 634 -61.36 58.61 47.25
CA ARG A 634 -61.21 57.21 47.69
C ARG A 634 -59.79 56.71 47.47
N GLU A 635 -59.15 57.04 46.35
CA GLU A 635 -57.76 56.68 46.07
C GLU A 635 -56.79 57.34 47.04
N ASP A 636 -56.96 58.63 47.33
CA ASP A 636 -56.10 59.35 48.27
C ASP A 636 -56.33 58.87 49.71
N ALA A 637 -57.58 58.58 50.09
CA ALA A 637 -57.88 57.94 51.37
C ALA A 637 -57.25 56.54 51.47
N ASN A 638 -57.29 55.73 50.40
CA ASN A 638 -56.66 54.41 50.35
C ASN A 638 -55.12 54.50 50.46
N LYS A 639 -54.47 55.45 49.76
CA LYS A 639 -53.03 55.69 49.87
C LYS A 639 -52.63 56.07 51.29
N ILE A 640 -53.41 56.92 51.96
CA ILE A 640 -53.16 57.26 53.36
C ILE A 640 -53.36 56.05 54.27
N THR A 641 -54.40 55.23 54.07
CA THR A 641 -54.56 54.01 54.87
C THR A 641 -53.42 53.02 54.68
N GLU A 642 -52.84 52.96 53.48
CA GLU A 642 -51.66 52.14 53.18
C GLU A 642 -50.40 52.67 53.88
N ILE A 643 -50.20 54.00 53.91
CA ILE A 643 -49.11 54.67 54.65
C ILE A 643 -49.28 54.50 56.16
N LEU A 644 -50.52 54.61 56.66
CA LEU A 644 -50.88 54.42 58.07
C LEU A 644 -50.90 52.94 58.50
N GLY A 645 -50.83 52.00 57.55
CA GLY A 645 -50.80 50.56 57.80
C GLY A 645 -52.16 49.95 58.21
N VAL A 646 -53.27 50.58 57.86
CA VAL A 646 -54.64 50.12 58.17
C VAL A 646 -55.15 49.19 57.05
N LYS A 647 -55.57 47.96 57.39
CA LYS A 647 -55.92 46.89 56.42
C LYS A 647 -57.38 46.89 55.92
N LYS A 648 -58.17 47.94 56.13
CA LYS A 648 -59.58 48.01 55.72
C LYS A 648 -59.75 48.94 54.52
N GLU A 649 -60.48 48.47 53.50
CA GLU A 649 -60.83 49.30 52.34
C GLU A 649 -61.83 50.41 52.74
N VAL A 650 -61.57 51.61 52.23
CA VAL A 650 -62.41 52.79 52.43
C VAL A 650 -63.68 52.65 51.60
N ASN A 651 -64.80 52.36 52.26
CA ASN A 651 -66.03 51.95 51.57
C ASN A 651 -67.25 52.86 51.82
N ASN A 652 -67.17 53.81 52.76
CA ASN A 652 -68.24 54.78 52.99
C ASN A 652 -67.69 56.18 53.34
N LEU A 653 -68.53 57.20 53.18
CA LEU A 653 -68.19 58.61 53.38
C LEU A 653 -67.80 58.92 54.84
N GLU A 654 -68.39 58.21 55.80
CA GLU A 654 -68.08 58.32 57.22
C GLU A 654 -66.64 57.86 57.54
N TRP A 655 -66.15 56.85 56.83
CA TRP A 655 -64.78 56.37 56.95
C TRP A 655 -63.77 57.38 56.38
N ILE A 656 -64.12 58.03 55.27
CA ILE A 656 -63.30 59.11 54.69
C ILE A 656 -63.14 60.26 55.70
N THR A 657 -64.22 60.64 56.40
CA THR A 657 -64.16 61.66 57.45
C THR A 657 -63.23 61.27 58.61
N LYS A 658 -63.23 60.00 59.03
CA LYS A 658 -62.34 59.50 60.09
C LYS A 658 -60.87 59.53 59.66
N ILE A 659 -60.57 59.14 58.42
CA ILE A 659 -59.21 59.22 57.86
C ILE A 659 -58.74 60.68 57.79
N TYR A 660 -59.62 61.59 57.36
CA TYR A 660 -59.30 63.02 57.32
C TYR A 660 -58.90 63.55 58.72
N ILE A 661 -59.69 63.25 59.75
CA ILE A 661 -59.39 63.63 61.14
C ILE A 661 -58.04 63.04 61.58
N LEU A 662 -57.79 61.76 61.30
CA LEU A 662 -56.52 61.10 61.62
C LEU A 662 -55.33 61.71 60.88
N SER A 663 -55.52 62.12 59.62
CA SER A 663 -54.49 62.75 58.81
C SER A 663 -54.10 64.14 59.34
N ASN A 664 -55.07 64.94 59.81
CA ASN A 664 -54.80 66.22 60.47
C ASN A 664 -54.07 66.04 61.80
N LEU A 665 -54.42 65.03 62.60
CA LEU A 665 -53.69 64.71 63.83
C LEU A 665 -52.24 64.28 63.57
N CYS A 666 -51.94 63.74 62.39
CA CYS A 666 -50.56 63.44 61.99
C CYS A 666 -49.73 64.68 61.61
N LEU A 667 -50.37 65.82 61.34
CA LEU A 667 -49.72 67.11 61.08
C LEU A 667 -49.40 67.88 62.36
N GLU A 668 -49.97 67.52 63.51
CA GLU A 668 -49.65 68.12 64.81
C GLU A 668 -48.31 67.64 65.38
N LYS A 669 -47.70 68.43 66.29
CA LYS A 669 -46.38 68.16 66.88
C LYS A 669 -46.28 66.79 67.59
N THR A 670 -47.40 66.22 68.00
CA THR A 670 -47.50 64.91 68.66
C THR A 670 -48.31 63.96 67.80
N ARG A 671 -47.63 63.05 67.08
CA ARG A 671 -48.29 62.08 66.21
C ARG A 671 -48.98 60.97 67.03
N PRO A 672 -50.16 60.49 66.59
CA PRO A 672 -50.88 59.42 67.30
C PRO A 672 -50.13 58.08 67.21
N PRO A 673 -50.01 57.32 68.31
CA PRO A 673 -49.35 56.02 68.31
C PRO A 673 -50.16 54.97 67.54
N ARG A 674 -49.48 53.94 67.03
CA ARG A 674 -50.09 52.85 66.24
C ARG A 674 -51.34 52.21 66.88
N ALA A 675 -51.41 52.17 68.21
CA ALA A 675 -52.55 51.64 68.97
C ALA A 675 -53.87 52.42 68.78
N TRP A 676 -53.84 53.62 68.21
CA TRP A 676 -55.05 54.40 67.92
C TRP A 676 -55.69 54.04 66.56
N LEU A 677 -55.00 53.21 65.77
CA LEU A 677 -55.40 52.79 64.43
C LEU A 677 -55.97 51.35 64.39
N GLU A 678 -55.92 50.64 65.53
CA GLU A 678 -56.60 49.35 65.78
C GLU A 678 -58.02 49.59 66.30
#